data_AF-A0A955A6H0-F1
#
_entry.id   AF-A0A955A6H0-F1
#
_cell.length_a   1.000
_cell.length_b   1.000
_cell.length_c   1.000
_cell.angle_alpha   90.00
_cell.angle_beta   90.00
_cell.angle_gamma   90.00
#
_symmetry.space_group_name_H-M   'P 1'
#
loop_
_entity.id
_entity.type
_entity.pdbx_description
1 polymer ?
#
loop_
_entity_poly.entity_id
_entity_poly.type
_entity_poly.pdbx_seq_one_letter_code
_entity_poly.pdbx_strand_id
1 'polypeptide(L)'
;MSIDSAATTSLAGSRCVRLLTIALICAVLAPQSGCDSRASQMEELKRQAMRRSSSDDEEEETPAPAAKKDSAEEPSTPETQKPEPAAAPAEEPSKHLPAEPKPELPPRKRPESDLERRAWALTSLNEISAALSEYLDEKGLVMPAAIRDGAGVPLLSWRVALLPYLGHQELYDKFDLSQPWDSRKNLALLAEIPDVYRNAERMDEKTNFLVPFGRTTMYTPNFDQILGQRIEDGLNNTIAVLEVDDDLAVEWTRPQDYDADKEPRGIGTKRKDGIFVAFADSTVRRIPSTVKPSEFQALLTRDGGEPVTMAKVSFAVAADPTRATDVDNKPYEQLATLGGVGAAAATSMDANNPNAIAEQPEAPDERPPAPPETSLADSRRLFREIYGPKHAAATTSDKKLELAQELLDKSRTMSEDVNGRYVVLQAARVIAGQARDVQVGLEIIKLLTQHYRLDDQPLKVELLLAVGADLPSSQIEAAMEVIQVAVKRGDFESASTLVRHAVSADRETHRNQKGKADENEELIALKRRVEVGRSEYRKFRQELAEVVEGSPESLTIVGRYFCFVKEDWLQGLTMLSNCDDEELRDIARLELQDLPSPEQRLEIAEAWWKYGTSQLRHRDTVWRHATLWFAAAESSLPDGLLRIKAEARLAEISRELGDEVVQEIKGKLLSATQLRQE
;
A
#
# COMPACT_ATOMS: atom_id res chain seq x y z
N MET A 1 -61.37 19.86 39.34
CA MET A 1 -60.81 18.63 38.72
C MET A 1 -60.38 18.97 37.31
N SER A 2 -59.39 18.23 36.82
CA SER A 2 -58.58 18.39 35.60
C SER A 2 -59.13 19.22 34.44
N ILE A 3 -58.24 20.02 33.85
CA ILE A 3 -58.36 20.60 32.50
C ILE A 3 -57.05 20.32 31.77
N ASP A 4 -57.14 19.54 30.69
CA ASP A 4 -56.12 19.50 29.62
C ASP A 4 -56.22 20.76 28.75
N SER A 5 -55.11 21.21 28.17
CA SER A 5 -55.02 21.61 26.75
C SER A 5 -53.78 22.46 26.41
N ALA A 6 -52.84 21.84 25.68
CA ALA A 6 -52.14 22.35 24.48
C ALA A 6 -51.33 23.69 24.45
N ALA A 7 -50.42 23.72 23.46
CA ALA A 7 -50.02 24.86 22.60
C ALA A 7 -48.60 25.48 22.76
N THR A 8 -47.66 24.91 21.98
CA THR A 8 -46.82 25.58 20.94
C THR A 8 -45.83 26.73 21.23
N THR A 9 -44.58 26.48 20.78
CA THR A 9 -43.62 27.35 20.04
C THR A 9 -42.98 28.61 20.65
N SER A 10 -41.67 28.48 20.95
CA SER A 10 -40.51 29.25 20.43
C SER A 10 -40.73 30.60 19.70
N LEU A 11 -39.99 31.66 20.08
CA LEU A 11 -38.81 32.15 19.32
C LEU A 11 -38.01 33.30 20.03
N ALA A 12 -36.68 33.28 19.87
CA ALA A 12 -35.70 34.39 19.72
C ALA A 12 -35.69 35.67 20.62
N GLY A 13 -34.48 36.23 20.89
CA GLY A 13 -34.39 37.63 21.38
C GLY A 13 -33.10 38.14 22.05
N SER A 14 -31.95 38.08 21.37
CA SER A 14 -30.62 38.63 21.76
C SER A 14 -30.51 39.95 22.56
N ARG A 15 -29.62 39.90 23.59
CA ARG A 15 -28.45 40.78 23.88
C ARG A 15 -28.56 42.21 24.49
N CYS A 16 -27.57 42.49 25.36
CA CYS A 16 -27.00 43.79 25.80
C CYS A 16 -27.91 44.69 26.68
N VAL A 17 -27.56 45.15 27.88
CA VAL A 17 -26.34 45.83 28.38
C VAL A 17 -26.28 45.62 29.91
N ARG A 18 -25.24 44.99 30.49
CA ARG A 18 -23.96 45.56 30.98
C ARG A 18 -24.06 46.50 32.21
N LEU A 19 -23.29 46.12 33.24
CA LEU A 19 -22.51 46.93 34.19
C LEU A 19 -23.00 47.17 35.64
N LEU A 20 -22.05 46.89 36.55
CA LEU A 20 -21.75 47.59 37.79
C LEU A 20 -22.83 47.63 38.90
N THR A 21 -22.74 46.66 39.82
CA THR A 21 -22.25 46.96 41.20
C THR A 21 -22.03 45.68 42.00
N ILE A 22 -20.80 45.50 42.49
CA ILE A 22 -20.42 45.15 43.88
C ILE A 22 -18.93 44.78 43.84
N ALA A 23 -18.11 45.72 44.32
CA ALA A 23 -16.72 45.52 44.69
C ALA A 23 -16.54 46.21 46.04
N LEU A 24 -16.17 45.44 47.07
CA LEU A 24 -15.75 45.80 48.45
C LEU A 24 -15.73 44.46 49.23
N ILE A 25 -14.74 44.03 50.02
CA ILE A 25 -13.46 44.61 50.51
C ILE A 25 -12.37 43.53 50.44
N CYS A 26 -11.11 43.95 50.32
CA CYS A 26 -9.93 43.10 50.12
C CYS A 26 -9.27 42.52 51.39
N ALA A 27 -8.35 41.58 51.13
CA ALA A 27 -7.10 41.28 51.85
C ALA A 27 -7.14 40.37 53.10
N VAL A 28 -6.38 39.27 53.00
CA VAL A 28 -5.26 38.89 53.90
C VAL A 28 -4.41 37.81 53.20
N LEU A 29 -3.13 38.14 52.95
CA LEU A 29 -1.98 37.28 52.59
C LEU A 29 -1.92 36.56 51.20
N ALA A 30 -0.95 37.00 50.38
CA ALA A 30 -0.29 36.22 49.32
C ALA A 30 1.13 35.79 49.80
N PRO A 31 1.77 34.77 49.17
CA PRO A 31 2.71 35.03 48.06
C PRO A 31 2.47 34.08 46.84
N GLN A 32 2.43 34.58 45.59
CA GLN A 32 3.59 34.86 44.70
C GLN A 32 4.40 33.63 44.22
N SER A 33 4.12 33.14 43.00
CA SER A 33 5.12 32.96 41.92
C SER A 33 4.56 32.29 40.64
N GLY A 34 5.03 32.72 39.46
CA GLY A 34 5.39 31.75 38.40
C GLY A 34 4.53 31.56 37.14
N CYS A 35 3.82 32.57 36.59
CA CYS A 35 3.10 32.38 35.31
C CYS A 35 3.33 33.47 34.23
N ASP A 36 4.53 34.05 34.16
CA ASP A 36 4.91 35.01 33.09
C ASP A 36 6.21 34.64 32.32
N SER A 37 6.95 33.59 32.72
CA SER A 37 8.26 33.29 32.12
C SER A 37 8.19 32.63 30.73
N ARG A 38 7.12 31.89 30.42
CA ARG A 38 7.04 31.04 29.22
C ARG A 38 6.89 31.83 27.91
N ALA A 39 6.16 32.94 27.92
CA ALA A 39 6.03 33.80 26.73
C ALA A 39 7.34 34.51 26.40
N SER A 40 7.97 35.12 27.42
CA SER A 40 9.23 35.84 27.24
C SER A 40 10.40 34.93 26.84
N GLN A 41 10.46 33.69 27.33
CA GLN A 41 11.49 32.73 26.93
C GLN A 41 11.39 32.33 25.44
N MET A 42 10.17 32.22 24.90
CA MET A 42 9.94 31.85 23.50
C MET A 42 10.35 32.97 22.53
N GLU A 43 10.23 34.24 22.93
CA GLU A 43 10.70 35.39 22.14
C GLU A 43 12.22 35.58 22.24
N GLU A 44 12.82 35.35 23.41
CA GLU A 44 14.28 35.40 23.59
C GLU A 44 14.98 34.30 22.76
N LEU A 45 14.44 33.08 22.73
CA LEU A 45 14.94 31.99 21.88
C LEU A 45 14.88 32.31 20.39
N LYS A 46 13.80 32.95 19.91
CA LYS A 46 13.70 33.42 18.52
C LYS A 46 14.73 34.50 18.19
N ARG A 47 15.02 35.41 19.14
CA ARG A 47 16.08 36.43 18.99
C ARG A 47 17.49 35.82 19.01
N GLN A 48 17.72 34.79 19.82
CA GLN A 48 19.01 34.07 19.85
C GLN A 48 19.24 33.25 18.58
N ALA A 49 18.19 32.67 17.99
CA ALA A 49 18.29 31.98 16.70
C ALA A 49 18.68 32.94 15.54
N MET A 50 18.09 34.14 15.48
CA MET A 50 18.46 35.15 14.47
C MET A 50 19.85 35.77 14.68
N ARG A 51 20.41 35.68 15.90
CA ARG A 51 21.77 36.19 16.21
C ARG A 51 22.90 35.19 15.94
N ARG A 52 22.58 33.97 15.46
CA ARG A 52 23.56 32.93 15.13
C ARG A 52 23.84 32.75 13.63
N SER A 53 23.30 33.61 12.76
CA SER A 53 23.57 33.59 11.31
C SER A 53 24.27 34.84 10.79
N SER A 54 25.01 35.56 11.66
CA SER A 54 25.72 36.79 11.29
C SER A 54 26.95 37.04 12.18
N SER A 55 27.97 36.20 12.03
CA SER A 55 29.35 36.48 12.43
C SER A 55 30.28 35.51 11.72
N ASP A 56 30.97 35.99 10.69
CA ASP A 56 32.36 35.69 10.32
C ASP A 56 32.65 36.43 8.99
N ASP A 57 32.86 37.74 9.10
CA ASP A 57 33.47 38.61 8.07
C ASP A 57 34.78 39.16 8.65
N GLU A 58 35.90 38.94 7.97
CA GLU A 58 37.08 39.83 7.88
C GLU A 58 37.57 39.71 6.41
N GLU A 59 37.47 40.75 5.59
CA GLU A 59 38.49 41.81 5.32
C GLU A 59 39.83 41.25 4.75
N GLU A 60 40.53 41.81 3.75
CA GLU A 60 40.34 42.93 2.80
C GLU A 60 40.56 42.39 1.34
N GLU A 61 40.59 43.10 0.20
CA GLU A 61 40.72 44.52 -0.18
C GLU A 61 39.91 44.77 -1.48
N THR A 62 39.72 46.02 -1.90
CA THR A 62 39.57 46.39 -3.33
C THR A 62 40.39 47.64 -3.61
N PRO A 63 40.80 47.91 -4.87
CA PRO A 63 40.09 49.01 -5.53
C PRO A 63 39.86 48.85 -7.06
N ALA A 64 38.84 49.56 -7.54
CA ALA A 64 38.52 49.80 -8.96
C ALA A 64 39.28 51.08 -9.46
N PRO A 65 38.86 51.84 -10.49
CA PRO A 65 37.92 51.61 -11.62
C PRO A 65 38.46 52.11 -13.01
N ALA A 66 37.73 51.87 -14.12
CA ALA A 66 37.64 52.81 -15.27
C ALA A 66 36.58 52.37 -16.31
N ALA A 67 36.14 53.28 -17.18
CA ALA A 67 35.09 53.08 -18.19
C ALA A 67 35.41 53.78 -19.54
N LYS A 68 34.55 53.57 -20.56
CA LYS A 68 34.51 54.13 -21.96
C LYS A 68 35.24 53.25 -23.01
N LYS A 69 34.57 52.81 -24.10
CA LYS A 69 34.22 53.53 -25.36
C LYS A 69 35.49 54.04 -26.08
N ASP A 70 35.79 53.69 -27.33
CA ASP A 70 34.97 53.80 -28.56
C ASP A 70 35.38 52.84 -29.71
N SER A 71 34.72 53.00 -30.87
CA SER A 71 34.64 52.12 -32.05
C SER A 71 35.58 52.46 -33.24
N ALA A 72 35.87 51.46 -34.09
CA ALA A 72 36.26 51.53 -35.51
C ALA A 72 36.33 50.09 -36.10
N GLU A 73 36.06 49.77 -37.38
CA GLU A 73 35.29 50.40 -38.48
C GLU A 73 35.00 49.30 -39.55
N GLU A 74 33.87 49.38 -40.26
CA GLU A 74 33.40 48.45 -41.32
C GLU A 74 34.13 48.69 -42.69
N PRO A 75 33.98 47.89 -43.79
CA PRO A 75 32.75 47.23 -44.32
C PRO A 75 32.99 45.80 -44.94
N SER A 76 32.05 45.06 -45.56
CA SER A 76 30.88 45.43 -46.38
C SER A 76 29.80 44.33 -46.54
N THR A 77 28.58 44.82 -46.77
CA THR A 77 27.24 44.24 -47.09
C THR A 77 27.16 43.37 -48.37
N PRO A 78 26.08 42.55 -48.65
CA PRO A 78 24.69 42.98 -48.46
C PRO A 78 23.52 41.99 -48.15
N GLU A 79 22.47 42.66 -47.68
CA GLU A 79 21.01 42.48 -47.87
C GLU A 79 20.20 41.42 -47.13
N THR A 80 19.07 41.91 -46.64
CA THR A 80 18.24 41.40 -45.55
C THR A 80 16.92 40.85 -46.08
N GLN A 81 16.41 39.76 -45.49
CA GLN A 81 14.97 39.55 -45.37
C GLN A 81 14.59 39.30 -43.91
N LYS A 82 13.38 39.75 -43.55
CA LYS A 82 12.90 39.95 -42.17
C LYS A 82 12.20 38.68 -41.66
N PRO A 83 12.52 38.17 -40.45
CA PRO A 83 11.82 37.03 -39.86
C PRO A 83 10.52 37.43 -39.13
N GLU A 84 9.55 36.52 -39.17
CA GLU A 84 8.31 36.51 -38.37
C GLU A 84 8.53 35.83 -37.00
N PRO A 85 7.59 35.98 -36.03
CA PRO A 85 7.81 35.53 -34.65
C PRO A 85 7.76 33.99 -34.49
N ALA A 86 8.54 33.49 -33.53
CA ALA A 86 8.80 32.07 -33.35
C ALA A 86 7.59 31.26 -32.85
N ALA A 87 7.37 30.10 -33.46
CA ALA A 87 6.62 29.01 -32.85
C ALA A 87 7.52 28.23 -31.86
N ALA A 88 6.92 27.65 -30.82
CA ALA A 88 7.64 26.83 -29.85
C ALA A 88 8.20 25.54 -30.49
N PRO A 89 9.37 25.03 -30.06
CA PRO A 89 9.92 23.80 -30.60
C PRO A 89 9.08 22.58 -30.21
N ALA A 90 8.90 21.65 -31.15
CA ALA A 90 8.52 20.29 -30.81
C ALA A 90 9.71 19.59 -30.13
N GLU A 91 9.44 18.80 -29.09
CA GLU A 91 10.47 17.97 -28.44
C GLU A 91 10.86 16.83 -29.39
N GLU A 92 12.16 16.75 -29.73
CA GLU A 92 12.72 15.61 -30.47
C GLU A 92 12.82 14.37 -29.57
N PRO A 93 12.63 13.15 -30.10
CA PRO A 93 12.78 11.93 -29.33
C PRO A 93 14.23 11.76 -28.85
N SER A 94 14.40 11.60 -27.53
CA SER A 94 15.70 11.42 -26.89
C SER A 94 16.45 10.21 -27.44
N LYS A 95 17.69 10.43 -27.91
CA LYS A 95 18.59 9.37 -28.36
C LYS A 95 19.17 8.63 -27.16
N HIS A 96 18.57 7.52 -26.76
CA HIS A 96 19.33 6.49 -26.05
C HIS A 96 20.35 5.86 -27.01
N LEU A 97 21.58 5.68 -26.54
CA LEU A 97 22.54 4.80 -27.20
C LEU A 97 22.01 3.36 -27.11
N PRO A 98 22.13 2.54 -28.18
CA PRO A 98 21.79 1.14 -28.08
C PRO A 98 22.73 0.45 -27.09
N ALA A 99 22.18 -0.36 -26.19
CA ALA A 99 22.97 -1.30 -25.41
C ALA A 99 23.71 -2.26 -26.36
N GLU A 100 24.95 -2.63 -26.04
CA GLU A 100 25.67 -3.62 -26.82
C GLU A 100 24.94 -4.97 -26.73
N PRO A 101 24.78 -5.71 -27.85
CA PRO A 101 24.05 -6.97 -27.85
C PRO A 101 24.76 -8.00 -26.95
N LYS A 102 24.04 -8.44 -25.91
CA LYS A 102 24.47 -9.46 -24.94
C LYS A 102 24.78 -10.76 -25.70
N PRO A 103 25.97 -11.37 -25.55
CA PRO A 103 26.37 -12.51 -26.35
C PRO A 103 25.48 -13.73 -26.09
N GLU A 104 24.97 -14.34 -27.15
CA GLU A 104 24.07 -15.50 -27.08
C GLU A 104 24.77 -16.71 -26.45
N LEU A 105 24.13 -17.32 -25.45
CA LEU A 105 24.67 -18.46 -24.72
C LEU A 105 24.71 -19.72 -25.60
N PRO A 106 25.76 -20.57 -25.48
CA PRO A 106 25.85 -21.80 -26.27
C PRO A 106 24.72 -22.78 -25.92
N PRO A 107 24.18 -23.54 -26.90
CA PRO A 107 23.06 -24.44 -26.68
C PRO A 107 23.39 -25.51 -25.63
N ARG A 108 22.47 -25.71 -24.69
CA ARG A 108 22.66 -26.59 -23.54
C ARG A 108 22.51 -28.05 -23.97
N LYS A 109 23.37 -28.93 -23.44
CA LYS A 109 23.28 -30.37 -23.71
C LYS A 109 22.09 -30.98 -22.97
N ARG A 110 21.35 -31.88 -23.64
CA ARG A 110 20.26 -32.63 -23.01
C ARG A 110 20.78 -33.37 -21.75
N PRO A 111 20.20 -33.13 -20.57
CA PRO A 111 20.59 -33.80 -19.34
C PRO A 111 20.13 -35.25 -19.31
N GLU A 112 20.95 -36.13 -18.75
CA GLU A 112 20.72 -37.57 -18.70
C GLU A 112 20.23 -38.01 -17.30
N SER A 113 20.62 -37.27 -16.26
CA SER A 113 20.29 -37.53 -14.85
C SER A 113 19.32 -36.52 -14.24
N ASP A 114 18.66 -36.91 -13.13
CA ASP A 114 17.79 -36.01 -12.35
C ASP A 114 18.57 -34.79 -11.81
N LEU A 115 19.81 -35.02 -11.36
CA LEU A 115 20.75 -33.99 -10.92
C LEU A 115 20.96 -32.90 -11.99
N GLU A 116 21.21 -33.30 -13.23
CA GLU A 116 21.39 -32.35 -14.34
C GLU A 116 20.06 -31.68 -14.74
N ARG A 117 18.92 -32.35 -14.61
CA ARG A 117 17.58 -31.75 -14.83
C ARG A 117 17.19 -30.76 -13.74
N ARG A 118 17.69 -30.93 -12.51
CA ARG A 118 17.57 -29.94 -11.42
C ARG A 118 18.49 -28.76 -11.70
N ALA A 119 19.76 -29.01 -12.03
CA ALA A 119 20.73 -27.98 -12.41
C ALA A 119 20.20 -27.11 -13.57
N TRP A 120 19.65 -27.72 -14.63
CA TRP A 120 19.04 -27.00 -15.76
C TRP A 120 17.98 -26.00 -15.32
N ALA A 121 17.02 -26.42 -14.49
CA ALA A 121 15.94 -25.53 -14.05
C ALA A 121 16.42 -24.42 -13.12
N LEU A 122 17.46 -24.68 -12.32
CA LEU A 122 18.09 -23.65 -11.51
C LEU A 122 18.85 -22.64 -12.37
N THR A 123 19.62 -23.09 -13.36
CA THR A 123 20.28 -22.19 -14.31
C THR A 123 19.24 -21.38 -15.10
N SER A 124 18.14 -22.01 -15.55
CA SER A 124 17.00 -21.31 -16.16
C SER A 124 16.38 -20.26 -15.25
N LEU A 125 16.04 -20.59 -14.00
CA LEU A 125 15.44 -19.63 -13.07
C LEU A 125 16.38 -18.47 -12.75
N ASN A 126 17.69 -18.71 -12.60
CA ASN A 126 18.68 -17.63 -12.37
C ASN A 126 18.84 -16.72 -13.60
N GLU A 127 18.85 -17.27 -14.83
CA GLU A 127 18.91 -16.47 -16.05
C GLU A 127 17.63 -15.64 -16.26
N ILE A 128 16.45 -16.23 -16.02
CA ILE A 128 15.17 -15.52 -16.10
C ILE A 128 15.08 -14.43 -15.04
N SER A 129 15.45 -14.74 -13.79
CA SER A 129 15.34 -13.79 -12.68
C SER A 129 16.30 -12.61 -12.83
N ALA A 130 17.55 -12.88 -13.23
CA ALA A 130 18.52 -11.83 -13.54
C ALA A 130 18.04 -10.91 -14.69
N ALA A 131 17.44 -11.46 -15.75
CA ALA A 131 16.89 -10.67 -16.84
C ALA A 131 15.66 -9.85 -16.41
N LEU A 132 14.80 -10.39 -15.53
CA LEU A 132 13.67 -9.65 -14.94
C LEU A 132 14.14 -8.53 -14.01
N SER A 133 15.21 -8.74 -13.25
CA SER A 133 15.85 -7.68 -12.43
C SER A 133 16.46 -6.60 -13.31
N GLU A 134 17.19 -6.97 -14.38
CA GLU A 134 17.76 -6.00 -15.32
C GLU A 134 16.67 -5.11 -15.96
N TYR A 135 15.51 -5.69 -16.31
CA TYR A 135 14.32 -4.92 -16.73
C TYR A 135 13.80 -4.01 -15.61
N LEU A 136 13.68 -4.54 -14.39
CA LEU A 136 13.14 -3.81 -13.24
C LEU A 136 14.03 -2.62 -12.84
N ASP A 137 15.35 -2.80 -12.88
CA ASP A 137 16.36 -1.79 -12.59
C ASP A 137 16.39 -0.71 -13.68
N GLU A 138 16.28 -1.08 -14.95
CA GLU A 138 16.27 -0.14 -16.07
C GLU A 138 14.96 0.67 -16.15
N LYS A 139 13.80 0.03 -15.90
CA LYS A 139 12.48 0.66 -16.09
C LYS A 139 11.83 1.16 -14.80
N GLY A 140 12.30 0.74 -13.64
CA GLY A 140 11.63 0.93 -12.34
C GLY A 140 10.29 0.20 -12.19
N LEU A 141 9.93 -0.63 -13.19
CA LEU A 141 8.62 -1.24 -13.39
C LEU A 141 8.75 -2.76 -13.52
N VAL A 142 7.82 -3.49 -12.92
CA VAL A 142 7.64 -4.93 -13.14
C VAL A 142 7.26 -5.17 -14.60
N MET A 143 7.88 -6.17 -15.22
CA MET A 143 7.55 -6.58 -16.59
C MET A 143 6.07 -6.99 -16.69
N PRO A 144 5.30 -6.49 -17.68
CA PRO A 144 3.91 -6.90 -17.85
C PRO A 144 3.85 -8.37 -18.28
N ALA A 145 2.87 -9.13 -17.75
CA ALA A 145 2.71 -10.56 -18.05
C ALA A 145 2.42 -10.87 -19.55
N ALA A 146 2.11 -9.86 -20.36
CA ALA A 146 1.95 -9.99 -21.80
C ALA A 146 2.32 -8.69 -22.55
N ILE A 147 2.79 -8.86 -23.78
CA ILE A 147 2.74 -7.81 -24.81
C ILE A 147 1.28 -7.68 -25.25
N ARG A 148 0.77 -6.44 -25.34
CA ARG A 148 -0.63 -6.15 -25.60
C ARG A 148 -0.83 -5.29 -26.84
N ASP A 149 -1.99 -5.42 -27.48
CA ASP A 149 -2.45 -4.45 -28.48
C ASP A 149 -2.83 -3.10 -27.82
N GLY A 150 -3.08 -2.08 -28.64
CA GLY A 150 -3.53 -0.76 -28.18
C GLY A 150 -4.93 -0.74 -27.52
N ALA A 151 -5.60 -1.89 -27.44
CA ALA A 151 -6.89 -2.08 -26.77
C ALA A 151 -6.79 -3.00 -25.53
N GLY A 152 -5.56 -3.30 -25.07
CA GLY A 152 -5.25 -4.07 -23.87
C GLY A 152 -5.35 -5.58 -24.01
N VAL A 153 -5.52 -6.12 -25.23
CA VAL A 153 -5.63 -7.57 -25.45
C VAL A 153 -4.23 -8.20 -25.39
N PRO A 154 -3.99 -9.24 -24.57
CA PRO A 154 -2.72 -9.94 -24.54
C PRO A 154 -2.48 -10.72 -25.84
N LEU A 155 -1.38 -10.42 -26.52
CA LEU A 155 -0.99 -11.01 -27.79
C LEU A 155 0.09 -12.08 -27.62
N LEU A 156 1.18 -11.74 -26.92
CA LEU A 156 2.37 -12.57 -26.73
C LEU A 156 2.77 -12.57 -25.25
N SER A 157 3.36 -13.67 -24.79
CA SER A 157 3.87 -13.80 -23.41
C SER A 157 4.92 -12.76 -23.04
N TRP A 158 5.00 -12.42 -21.74
CA TRP A 158 6.18 -11.76 -21.14
C TRP A 158 7.51 -12.42 -21.52
N ARG A 159 7.52 -13.75 -21.76
CA ARG A 159 8.72 -14.48 -22.21
C ARG A 159 9.25 -13.99 -23.55
N VAL A 160 8.37 -13.48 -24.43
CA VAL A 160 8.79 -12.81 -25.67
C VAL A 160 9.33 -11.42 -25.37
N ALA A 161 8.69 -10.66 -24.47
CA ALA A 161 9.15 -9.33 -24.06
C ALA A 161 10.54 -9.33 -23.37
N LEU A 162 10.91 -10.44 -22.72
CA LEU A 162 12.18 -10.60 -22.02
C LEU A 162 13.36 -11.01 -22.94
N LEU A 163 13.10 -11.43 -24.19
CA LEU A 163 14.14 -11.91 -25.12
C LEU A 163 15.34 -10.94 -25.28
N PRO A 164 15.19 -9.61 -25.38
CA PRO A 164 16.33 -8.69 -25.47
C PRO A 164 17.28 -8.77 -24.27
N TYR A 165 16.74 -8.87 -23.05
CA TYR A 165 17.50 -8.97 -21.79
C TYR A 165 18.22 -10.32 -21.64
N LEU A 166 17.75 -11.33 -22.36
CA LEU A 166 18.37 -12.66 -22.49
C LEU A 166 19.37 -12.75 -23.66
N GLY A 167 19.57 -11.68 -24.44
CA GLY A 167 20.47 -11.64 -25.61
C GLY A 167 19.86 -12.11 -26.93
N HIS A 168 18.58 -12.49 -26.96
CA HIS A 168 17.90 -13.03 -28.14
C HIS A 168 17.18 -11.95 -28.97
N GLN A 169 17.86 -10.82 -29.25
CA GLN A 169 17.28 -9.71 -30.02
C GLN A 169 16.85 -10.14 -31.44
N GLU A 170 17.66 -10.96 -32.12
CA GLU A 170 17.32 -11.44 -33.47
C GLU A 170 16.06 -12.32 -33.50
N LEU A 171 15.77 -13.06 -32.43
CA LEU A 171 14.53 -13.84 -32.29
C LEU A 171 13.34 -12.92 -31.97
N TYR A 172 13.54 -11.92 -31.11
CA TYR A 172 12.52 -10.90 -30.81
C TYR A 172 12.04 -10.19 -32.07
N ASP A 173 12.98 -9.76 -32.93
CA ASP A 173 12.69 -9.03 -34.18
C ASP A 173 11.93 -9.85 -35.24
N LYS A 174 11.90 -11.19 -35.12
CA LYS A 174 11.08 -12.06 -35.99
C LYS A 174 9.59 -12.00 -35.63
N PHE A 175 9.24 -11.75 -34.37
CA PHE A 175 7.86 -11.76 -33.91
C PHE A 175 7.05 -10.63 -34.50
N ASP A 176 5.79 -10.92 -34.83
CA ASP A 176 4.79 -9.89 -35.10
C ASP A 176 4.13 -9.45 -33.80
N LEU A 177 4.66 -8.39 -33.19
CA LEU A 177 4.16 -7.87 -31.92
C LEU A 177 2.73 -7.31 -32.01
N SER A 178 2.17 -7.20 -33.22
CA SER A 178 0.78 -6.78 -33.47
C SER A 178 -0.20 -7.95 -33.61
N GLN A 179 0.27 -9.20 -33.61
CA GLN A 179 -0.53 -10.40 -33.78
C GLN A 179 -0.45 -11.33 -32.56
N PRO A 180 -1.50 -12.13 -32.27
CA PRO A 180 -1.45 -13.09 -31.19
C PRO A 180 -0.43 -14.21 -31.45
N TRP A 181 -0.05 -14.89 -30.37
CA TRP A 181 0.89 -16.01 -30.35
C TRP A 181 0.52 -17.17 -31.30
N ASP A 182 -0.78 -17.40 -31.51
CA ASP A 182 -1.35 -18.44 -32.36
C ASP A 182 -1.57 -18.01 -33.82
N SER A 183 -1.21 -16.77 -34.17
CA SER A 183 -1.19 -16.31 -35.56
C SER A 183 -0.23 -17.17 -36.40
N ARG A 184 -0.53 -17.36 -37.68
CA ARG A 184 0.30 -18.18 -38.59
C ARG A 184 1.77 -17.78 -38.62
N LYS A 185 2.09 -16.49 -38.39
CA LYS A 185 3.47 -15.98 -38.36
C LYS A 185 4.13 -16.29 -37.01
N ASN A 186 3.50 -15.95 -35.89
CA ASN A 186 4.09 -16.14 -34.56
C ASN A 186 4.15 -17.62 -34.15
N LEU A 187 3.16 -18.42 -34.55
CA LEU A 187 3.11 -19.86 -34.29
C LEU A 187 4.27 -20.61 -34.97
N ALA A 188 4.80 -20.10 -36.09
CA ALA A 188 5.97 -20.68 -36.74
C ALA A 188 7.27 -20.52 -35.92
N LEU A 189 7.34 -19.52 -35.04
CA LEU A 189 8.47 -19.27 -34.14
C LEU A 189 8.39 -20.09 -32.84
N LEU A 190 7.31 -20.83 -32.61
CA LEU A 190 7.14 -21.65 -31.41
C LEU A 190 8.27 -22.68 -31.24
N ALA A 191 8.77 -23.24 -32.36
CA ALA A 191 9.90 -24.16 -32.39
C ALA A 191 11.27 -23.51 -32.05
N GLU A 192 11.39 -22.19 -32.15
CA GLU A 192 12.59 -21.42 -31.77
C GLU A 192 12.65 -21.14 -30.26
N ILE A 193 12.10 -22.01 -29.40
CA ILE A 193 12.12 -21.84 -27.94
C ILE A 193 13.57 -21.75 -27.39
N PRO A 194 13.93 -20.65 -26.70
CA PRO A 194 15.20 -20.54 -26.00
C PRO A 194 15.42 -21.63 -24.94
N ASP A 195 16.66 -22.11 -24.80
CA ASP A 195 17.00 -23.17 -23.83
C ASP A 195 16.76 -22.76 -22.38
N VAL A 196 16.75 -21.46 -22.09
CA VAL A 196 16.37 -20.91 -20.79
C VAL A 196 14.90 -21.23 -20.44
N TYR A 197 13.98 -21.22 -21.41
CA TYR A 197 12.56 -21.54 -21.19
C TYR A 197 12.22 -23.02 -21.37
N ARG A 198 13.02 -23.75 -22.16
CA ARG A 198 12.81 -25.17 -22.48
C ARG A 198 12.87 -26.05 -21.22
N ASN A 199 11.88 -26.93 -21.04
CA ASN A 199 11.91 -27.86 -19.90
C ASN A 199 12.70 -29.14 -20.21
N ALA A 200 13.63 -29.47 -19.31
CA ALA A 200 14.58 -30.56 -19.47
C ALA A 200 13.99 -31.99 -19.46
N GLU A 201 12.80 -32.20 -18.86
CA GLU A 201 12.11 -33.49 -18.90
C GLU A 201 11.49 -33.76 -20.29
N ARG A 202 11.02 -32.69 -20.95
CA ARG A 202 10.12 -32.76 -22.09
C ARG A 202 10.83 -32.53 -23.42
N MET A 203 11.66 -31.49 -23.47
CA MET A 203 12.31 -30.97 -24.69
C MET A 203 11.34 -30.61 -25.83
N ASP A 204 10.09 -30.28 -25.49
CA ASP A 204 9.08 -29.73 -26.41
C ASP A 204 9.10 -28.18 -26.40
N GLU A 205 8.17 -27.55 -27.12
CA GLU A 205 8.00 -26.09 -27.21
C GLU A 205 7.18 -25.50 -26.04
N LYS A 206 7.00 -26.28 -24.96
CA LYS A 206 6.33 -25.85 -23.75
C LYS A 206 7.33 -25.46 -22.66
N THR A 207 6.86 -24.61 -21.75
CA THR A 207 7.63 -24.18 -20.60
C THR A 207 6.87 -24.42 -19.30
N ASN A 208 7.62 -24.75 -18.26
CA ASN A 208 7.15 -24.88 -16.88
C ASN A 208 7.45 -23.62 -16.06
N PHE A 209 8.10 -22.59 -16.63
CA PHE A 209 8.45 -21.36 -15.89
C PHE A 209 7.34 -20.33 -16.06
N LEU A 210 6.41 -20.28 -15.11
CA LEU A 210 5.27 -19.34 -15.11
C LEU A 210 5.49 -18.22 -14.10
N VAL A 211 4.87 -17.07 -14.34
CA VAL A 211 4.71 -16.05 -13.29
C VAL A 211 3.44 -16.33 -12.48
N PRO A 212 3.36 -15.98 -11.18
CA PRO A 212 2.09 -15.98 -10.46
C PRO A 212 1.24 -14.80 -10.93
N PHE A 213 0.11 -15.11 -11.55
CA PHE A 213 -0.83 -14.16 -12.15
C PHE A 213 -2.13 -14.11 -11.34
N GLY A 214 -2.44 -12.94 -10.78
CA GLY A 214 -3.54 -12.76 -9.84
C GLY A 214 -3.61 -11.34 -9.28
N ARG A 215 -4.71 -10.98 -8.61
CA ARG A 215 -5.04 -9.59 -8.22
C ARG A 215 -4.03 -8.99 -7.24
N THR A 216 -3.61 -9.80 -6.27
CA THR A 216 -2.65 -9.48 -5.21
C THR A 216 -1.21 -9.82 -5.59
N THR A 217 -0.95 -10.39 -6.77
CA THR A 217 0.41 -10.70 -7.22
C THR A 217 1.08 -9.48 -7.88
N MET A 218 2.38 -9.56 -8.17
CA MET A 218 3.04 -8.53 -8.97
C MET A 218 2.65 -8.55 -10.47
N TYR A 219 1.87 -9.53 -10.93
CA TYR A 219 1.37 -9.66 -12.31
C TYR A 219 -0.16 -9.69 -12.35
N THR A 220 -0.77 -8.52 -12.48
CA THR A 220 -2.23 -8.36 -12.33
C THR A 220 -3.04 -8.76 -13.57
N PRO A 221 -4.32 -9.15 -13.41
CA PRO A 221 -5.29 -9.34 -14.49
C PRO A 221 -5.44 -8.17 -15.48
N ASN A 222 -5.17 -6.95 -15.03
CA ASN A 222 -5.18 -5.75 -15.89
C ASN A 222 -3.91 -5.60 -16.73
N PHE A 223 -2.88 -6.42 -16.49
CA PHE A 223 -1.53 -6.33 -17.06
C PHE A 223 -0.87 -4.95 -16.84
N ASP A 224 -1.26 -4.25 -15.78
CA ASP A 224 -0.70 -2.95 -15.42
C ASP A 224 0.72 -3.14 -14.89
N GLN A 225 1.66 -2.32 -15.37
CA GLN A 225 3.04 -2.33 -14.91
C GLN A 225 3.11 -1.69 -13.52
N ILE A 226 3.45 -2.50 -12.53
CA ILE A 226 3.60 -2.08 -11.14
C ILE A 226 5.01 -1.50 -10.96
N LEU A 227 5.16 -0.36 -10.28
CA LEU A 227 6.49 0.12 -9.86
C LEU A 227 7.10 -0.91 -8.91
N GLY A 228 8.35 -1.33 -9.08
CA GLY A 228 8.99 -2.32 -8.19
C GLY A 228 8.92 -1.95 -6.71
N GLN A 229 8.97 -0.65 -6.42
CA GLN A 229 8.82 -0.05 -5.09
C GLN A 229 7.45 -0.31 -4.43
N ARG A 230 6.43 -0.73 -5.20
CA ARG A 230 5.08 -1.12 -4.76
C ARG A 230 4.90 -2.64 -4.58
N ILE A 231 6.00 -3.39 -4.55
CA ILE A 231 6.01 -4.75 -4.00
C ILE A 231 6.21 -4.61 -2.48
N GLU A 232 5.11 -4.59 -1.74
CA GLU A 232 4.99 -4.23 -0.33
C GLU A 232 5.48 -5.34 0.63
N ASP A 233 5.25 -6.60 0.28
CA ASP A 233 5.78 -7.79 0.99
C ASP A 233 7.32 -7.90 0.88
N GLY A 234 7.90 -7.18 -0.09
CA GLY A 234 9.33 -7.09 -0.36
C GLY A 234 9.80 -8.02 -1.48
N LEU A 235 10.76 -7.56 -2.28
CA LEU A 235 11.26 -8.29 -3.46
C LEU A 235 11.78 -9.70 -3.10
N ASN A 236 12.36 -9.85 -1.92
CA ASN A 236 12.90 -11.10 -1.38
C ASN A 236 11.84 -12.02 -0.71
N ASN A 237 10.57 -11.61 -0.61
CA ASN A 237 9.47 -12.44 -0.12
C ASN A 237 8.38 -12.67 -1.19
N THR A 238 8.36 -11.89 -2.27
CA THR A 238 7.45 -12.08 -3.41
C THR A 238 8.07 -12.99 -4.47
N ILE A 239 7.41 -14.10 -4.78
CA ILE A 239 7.78 -14.99 -5.88
C ILE A 239 7.51 -14.30 -7.22
N ALA A 240 8.55 -14.16 -8.04
CA ALA A 240 8.45 -13.63 -9.39
C ALA A 240 8.16 -14.73 -10.42
N VAL A 241 8.81 -15.90 -10.30
CA VAL A 241 8.70 -17.01 -11.25
C VAL A 241 8.72 -18.35 -10.52
N LEU A 242 7.94 -19.31 -10.98
CA LEU A 242 7.80 -20.65 -10.38
C LEU A 242 7.87 -21.76 -11.43
N GLU A 243 8.54 -22.88 -11.09
CA GLU A 243 8.56 -24.10 -11.91
C GLU A 243 7.31 -24.95 -11.63
N VAL A 244 6.28 -24.87 -12.47
CA VAL A 244 5.07 -25.70 -12.37
C VAL A 244 5.31 -27.16 -12.77
N ASP A 245 4.38 -28.03 -12.39
CA ASP A 245 4.31 -29.38 -12.89
C ASP A 245 3.85 -29.43 -14.36
N ASP A 246 4.03 -30.58 -15.01
CA ASP A 246 3.89 -30.74 -16.47
C ASP A 246 2.45 -30.63 -17.01
N ASP A 247 1.45 -30.74 -16.14
CA ASP A 247 0.03 -30.55 -16.46
C ASP A 247 -0.34 -29.07 -16.67
N LEU A 248 0.42 -28.15 -16.08
CA LEU A 248 0.27 -26.71 -16.24
C LEU A 248 1.20 -26.10 -17.31
N ALA A 249 2.01 -26.90 -18.01
CA ALA A 249 2.98 -26.41 -18.99
C ALA A 249 2.32 -25.80 -20.25
N VAL A 250 2.67 -24.54 -20.55
CA VAL A 250 2.09 -23.75 -21.65
C VAL A 250 3.06 -23.61 -22.83
N GLU A 251 2.55 -23.35 -24.02
CA GLU A 251 3.36 -22.94 -25.18
C GLU A 251 4.10 -21.64 -24.83
N TRP A 252 5.43 -21.58 -24.99
CA TRP A 252 6.22 -20.48 -24.37
C TRP A 252 5.87 -19.07 -24.86
N THR A 253 5.36 -18.93 -26.09
CA THR A 253 4.93 -17.65 -26.68
C THR A 253 3.54 -17.20 -26.20
N ARG A 254 2.76 -18.09 -25.58
CA ARG A 254 1.37 -17.86 -25.17
C ARG A 254 1.29 -17.01 -23.89
N PRO A 255 0.50 -15.92 -23.85
CA PRO A 255 0.28 -15.13 -22.66
C PRO A 255 -0.71 -15.83 -21.71
N GLN A 256 -0.25 -16.93 -21.11
CA GLN A 256 -0.94 -17.67 -20.07
C GLN A 256 0.08 -18.10 -19.01
N ASP A 257 -0.29 -17.93 -17.75
CA ASP A 257 0.59 -18.08 -16.59
C ASP A 257 -0.19 -18.69 -15.40
N TYR A 258 0.44 -18.78 -14.22
CA TYR A 258 -0.08 -19.52 -13.08
C TYR A 258 -1.20 -18.73 -12.37
N ASP A 259 -2.40 -19.32 -12.26
CA ASP A 259 -3.58 -18.68 -11.65
C ASP A 259 -3.46 -18.67 -10.10
N ALA A 260 -2.92 -17.56 -9.58
CA ALA A 260 -2.62 -17.38 -8.17
C ALA A 260 -3.83 -16.93 -7.31
N ASP A 261 -4.95 -16.56 -7.95
CA ASP A 261 -6.23 -16.26 -7.28
C ASP A 261 -6.94 -17.55 -6.77
N LYS A 262 -6.39 -18.74 -7.07
CA LYS A 262 -6.94 -20.07 -6.70
C LYS A 262 -6.09 -20.79 -5.66
N GLU A 263 -6.64 -21.84 -5.06
CA GLU A 263 -5.87 -22.76 -4.21
C GLU A 263 -4.65 -23.31 -4.97
N PRO A 264 -3.45 -23.39 -4.35
CA PRO A 264 -2.25 -23.85 -5.03
C PRO A 264 -2.34 -25.33 -5.49
N ARG A 265 -2.11 -25.57 -6.78
CA ARG A 265 -2.23 -26.89 -7.45
C ARG A 265 -1.26 -26.98 -8.63
N GLY A 266 -0.90 -28.20 -9.07
CA GLY A 266 0.04 -28.41 -10.18
C GLY A 266 1.45 -27.89 -9.87
N ILE A 267 1.87 -28.01 -8.61
CA ILE A 267 3.17 -27.54 -8.10
C ILE A 267 3.80 -28.58 -7.19
N GLY A 268 5.11 -28.80 -7.36
CA GLY A 268 5.93 -29.57 -6.43
C GLY A 268 5.81 -31.09 -6.53
N THR A 269 5.11 -31.65 -7.53
CA THR A 269 5.17 -33.10 -7.80
C THR A 269 6.35 -33.45 -8.72
N LYS A 270 6.77 -32.51 -9.59
CA LYS A 270 7.92 -32.63 -10.51
C LYS A 270 9.25 -32.79 -9.77
N ARG A 271 9.52 -31.98 -8.75
CA ARG A 271 10.62 -32.20 -7.80
C ARG A 271 10.00 -32.76 -6.52
N LYS A 272 10.13 -34.06 -6.27
CA LYS A 272 9.42 -34.76 -5.18
C LYS A 272 9.60 -34.15 -3.77
N ASP A 273 10.65 -33.35 -3.60
CA ASP A 273 11.04 -32.64 -2.39
C ASP A 273 10.60 -31.16 -2.34
N GLY A 274 9.89 -30.61 -3.34
CA GLY A 274 9.40 -29.24 -3.33
C GLY A 274 9.23 -28.58 -4.70
N ILE A 275 9.14 -27.26 -4.73
CA ILE A 275 9.13 -26.43 -5.95
C ILE A 275 10.35 -25.52 -5.99
N PHE A 276 10.92 -25.31 -7.18
CA PHE A 276 11.91 -24.27 -7.41
C PHE A 276 11.23 -22.97 -7.85
N VAL A 277 11.61 -21.87 -7.21
CA VAL A 277 11.07 -20.53 -7.45
C VAL A 277 12.21 -19.52 -7.52
N ALA A 278 11.98 -18.43 -8.25
CA ALA A 278 12.76 -17.21 -8.17
C ALA A 278 11.92 -16.12 -7.49
N PHE A 279 12.51 -15.47 -6.50
CA PHE A 279 11.97 -14.27 -5.87
C PHE A 279 12.27 -13.02 -6.72
N ALA A 280 11.54 -11.93 -6.50
CA ALA A 280 11.67 -10.69 -7.25
C ALA A 280 12.98 -9.91 -6.97
N ASP A 281 13.76 -10.34 -5.98
CA ASP A 281 15.16 -9.92 -5.73
C ASP A 281 16.20 -10.74 -6.53
N SER A 282 15.73 -11.58 -7.45
CA SER A 282 16.49 -12.61 -8.18
C SER A 282 16.90 -13.86 -7.41
N THR A 283 16.65 -13.97 -6.10
CA THR A 283 17.08 -15.13 -5.31
C THR A 283 16.32 -16.39 -5.71
N VAL A 284 17.04 -17.43 -6.15
CA VAL A 284 16.45 -18.74 -6.48
C VAL A 284 16.48 -19.67 -5.27
N ARG A 285 15.33 -20.25 -4.91
CA ARG A 285 15.14 -21.09 -3.71
C ARG A 285 14.32 -22.34 -4.02
N ARG A 286 14.36 -23.31 -3.11
CA ARG A 286 13.42 -24.43 -3.05
C ARG A 286 12.43 -24.22 -1.91
N ILE A 287 11.13 -24.25 -2.20
CA ILE A 287 10.09 -24.33 -1.17
C ILE A 287 9.70 -25.81 -1.03
N PRO A 288 9.84 -26.43 0.16
CA PRO A 288 9.53 -27.84 0.34
C PRO A 288 8.04 -28.15 0.18
N SER A 289 7.72 -29.37 -0.25
CA SER A 289 6.34 -29.89 -0.34
C SER A 289 5.62 -30.03 1.02
N THR A 290 6.31 -29.77 2.13
CA THR A 290 5.76 -29.75 3.49
C THR A 290 5.22 -28.38 3.94
N VAL A 291 5.47 -27.32 3.17
CA VAL A 291 4.97 -25.95 3.47
C VAL A 291 3.46 -25.92 3.24
N LYS A 292 2.72 -25.21 4.10
CA LYS A 292 1.25 -25.19 3.99
C LYS A 292 0.82 -24.43 2.73
N PRO A 293 -0.29 -24.80 2.06
CA PRO A 293 -0.79 -24.07 0.90
C PRO A 293 -1.00 -22.57 1.15
N SER A 294 -1.46 -22.19 2.35
CA SER A 294 -1.60 -20.78 2.75
C SER A 294 -0.28 -20.04 2.87
N GLU A 295 0.76 -20.71 3.41
CA GLU A 295 2.12 -20.14 3.53
C GLU A 295 2.78 -20.00 2.14
N PHE A 296 2.53 -20.94 1.22
CA PHE A 296 2.95 -20.79 -0.16
C PHE A 296 2.21 -19.66 -0.88
N GLN A 297 0.89 -19.52 -0.65
CA GLN A 297 0.07 -18.51 -1.30
C GLN A 297 0.43 -17.07 -0.87
N ALA A 298 0.79 -16.86 0.39
CA ALA A 298 1.33 -15.58 0.88
C ALA A 298 2.64 -15.17 0.16
N LEU A 299 3.46 -16.12 -0.30
CA LEU A 299 4.65 -15.79 -1.11
C LEU A 299 4.32 -15.44 -2.58
N LEU A 300 3.08 -15.62 -3.05
CA LEU A 300 2.67 -15.22 -4.39
C LEU A 300 2.15 -13.77 -4.42
N THR A 301 1.80 -13.21 -3.26
CA THR A 301 1.32 -11.83 -3.15
C THR A 301 2.47 -10.83 -3.16
N ARG A 302 2.15 -9.60 -3.55
CA ARG A 302 3.02 -8.44 -3.42
C ARG A 302 2.63 -7.57 -2.22
N ASP A 303 1.42 -7.72 -1.69
CA ASP A 303 0.77 -6.84 -0.71
C ASP A 303 -0.15 -7.59 0.27
N GLY A 304 0.18 -8.84 0.59
CA GLY A 304 -0.58 -9.68 1.54
C GLY A 304 -0.31 -9.37 3.01
N GLY A 305 0.94 -9.02 3.35
CA GLY A 305 1.36 -8.62 4.69
C GLY A 305 1.45 -9.74 5.73
N GLU A 306 1.27 -11.01 5.36
CA GLU A 306 1.39 -12.14 6.29
C GLU A 306 2.83 -12.30 6.82
N PRO A 307 3.03 -12.81 8.06
CA PRO A 307 4.36 -12.99 8.66
C PRO A 307 5.18 -14.17 8.08
N VAL A 308 4.95 -14.52 6.81
CA VAL A 308 5.62 -15.59 6.07
C VAL A 308 6.73 -14.98 5.22
N THR A 309 7.98 -15.35 5.48
CA THR A 309 9.14 -14.83 4.75
C THR A 309 9.87 -15.95 4.02
N MET A 310 10.58 -15.61 2.93
CA MET A 310 11.42 -16.56 2.19
C MET A 310 12.36 -17.33 3.12
N ALA A 311 12.94 -16.65 4.12
CA ALA A 311 13.86 -17.24 5.08
C ALA A 311 13.23 -18.34 5.95
N LYS A 312 11.93 -18.26 6.27
CA LYS A 312 11.22 -19.25 7.10
C LYS A 312 10.82 -20.51 6.34
N VAL A 313 10.35 -20.37 5.11
CA VAL A 313 9.65 -21.46 4.38
C VAL A 313 10.37 -21.97 3.12
N SER A 314 11.55 -21.43 2.79
CA SER A 314 12.34 -21.88 1.65
C SER A 314 13.80 -22.14 2.02
N PHE A 315 14.48 -22.95 1.22
CA PHE A 315 15.85 -23.40 1.44
C PHE A 315 16.73 -23.02 0.25
N ALA A 316 18.02 -22.80 0.50
CA ALA A 316 19.01 -22.72 -0.56
C ALA A 316 19.03 -24.01 -1.38
N VAL A 317 19.23 -23.92 -2.69
CA VAL A 317 19.15 -25.11 -3.55
C VAL A 317 20.51 -25.78 -3.66
N ALA A 318 20.70 -26.84 -2.88
CA ALA A 318 21.74 -27.82 -3.16
C ALA A 318 21.39 -28.55 -4.47
N ALA A 319 22.35 -28.61 -5.41
CA ALA A 319 22.16 -29.35 -6.66
C ALA A 319 21.94 -30.86 -6.39
N ASP A 320 22.66 -31.42 -5.41
CA ASP A 320 22.66 -32.83 -5.06
C ASP A 320 21.81 -33.12 -3.79
N PRO A 321 20.61 -33.73 -3.92
CA PRO A 321 19.77 -34.07 -2.78
C PRO A 321 20.33 -35.21 -1.91
N THR A 322 21.34 -35.96 -2.38
CA THR A 322 22.00 -37.03 -1.59
C THR A 322 23.14 -36.50 -0.72
N ARG A 323 23.56 -35.26 -0.92
CA ARG A 323 24.64 -34.60 -0.17
C ARG A 323 24.16 -33.66 0.94
N ALA A 324 22.85 -33.58 1.17
CA ALA A 324 22.23 -32.86 2.28
C ALA A 324 22.44 -33.59 3.63
N THR A 325 23.70 -33.78 4.03
CA THR A 325 24.09 -34.45 5.28
C THR A 325 24.22 -33.44 6.42
N ASP A 326 23.24 -33.43 7.33
CA ASP A 326 23.23 -32.90 8.72
C ASP A 326 23.65 -31.45 9.01
N VAL A 327 24.20 -30.69 8.05
CA VAL A 327 24.61 -29.29 8.22
C VAL A 327 23.62 -28.33 7.54
N ASP A 328 23.22 -28.63 6.30
CA ASP A 328 22.35 -27.75 5.49
C ASP A 328 20.85 -27.87 5.80
N ASN A 329 20.46 -28.81 6.67
CA ASN A 329 19.07 -29.17 6.95
C ASN A 329 18.61 -28.77 8.36
N LYS A 330 19.33 -27.84 9.01
CA LYS A 330 18.97 -27.28 10.31
C LYS A 330 18.16 -25.99 10.13
N PRO A 331 17.07 -25.79 10.88
CA PRO A 331 16.49 -24.46 11.05
C PRO A 331 17.57 -23.47 11.51
N TYR A 332 17.52 -22.24 10.98
CA TYR A 332 18.53 -21.21 11.20
C TYR A 332 18.76 -20.89 12.70
N GLU A 333 17.78 -21.21 13.55
CA GLU A 333 17.82 -21.16 15.02
C GLU A 333 19.06 -21.82 15.66
N GLN A 334 19.66 -22.87 15.06
CA GLN A 334 20.85 -23.51 15.65
C GLN A 334 22.19 -22.82 15.33
N LEU A 335 22.24 -21.87 14.39
CA LEU A 335 23.45 -21.05 14.19
C LEU A 335 23.54 -19.90 15.21
N ALA A 336 22.43 -19.53 15.85
CA ALA A 336 22.40 -18.58 16.97
C ALA A 336 23.11 -19.10 18.24
N THR A 337 23.47 -20.38 18.31
CA THR A 337 24.10 -21.00 19.50
C THR A 337 25.57 -20.59 19.73
N LEU A 338 26.18 -19.78 18.85
CA LEU A 338 27.51 -19.19 19.02
C LEU A 338 27.45 -17.68 19.32
N GLY A 339 26.49 -17.26 20.16
CA GLY A 339 26.30 -15.88 20.57
C GLY A 339 25.31 -15.73 21.71
N GLY A 340 25.46 -16.52 22.78
CA GLY A 340 24.43 -16.63 23.80
C GLY A 340 24.31 -15.41 24.73
N VAL A 341 23.12 -14.81 24.79
CA VAL A 341 22.42 -14.51 26.06
C VAL A 341 20.91 -14.71 25.91
N GLY A 342 20.39 -15.77 26.54
CA GLY A 342 19.02 -15.86 27.09
C GLY A 342 17.78 -15.59 26.21
N ALA A 343 17.27 -16.64 25.56
CA ALA A 343 15.85 -16.72 25.20
C ALA A 343 15.31 -18.14 25.52
N ALA A 344 14.55 -18.26 26.61
CA ALA A 344 13.98 -19.53 27.06
C ALA A 344 12.64 -19.31 27.79
N ALA A 345 11.58 -18.99 27.05
CA ALA A 345 10.17 -19.17 27.41
C ALA A 345 9.26 -18.70 26.27
N ALA A 346 8.89 -19.60 25.36
CA ALA A 346 7.81 -19.39 24.39
C ALA A 346 7.33 -20.75 23.84
N THR A 347 6.53 -21.47 24.63
CA THR A 347 5.80 -22.64 24.12
C THR A 347 4.51 -22.78 24.93
N SER A 348 3.39 -22.98 24.24
CA SER A 348 1.99 -22.97 24.73
C SER A 348 1.46 -21.65 25.30
N MET A 349 0.88 -20.78 24.45
CA MET A 349 0.01 -19.67 24.92
C MET A 349 -1.12 -19.23 23.95
N ASP A 350 -1.50 -20.03 22.95
CA ASP A 350 -2.51 -19.67 21.92
C ASP A 350 -3.99 -19.73 22.38
N ALA A 351 -4.28 -19.48 23.66
CA ALA A 351 -5.63 -19.69 24.21
C ALA A 351 -6.17 -18.58 25.12
N ASN A 352 -5.41 -17.53 25.44
CA ASN A 352 -5.80 -16.61 26.53
C ASN A 352 -5.52 -15.10 26.33
N ASN A 353 -5.44 -14.63 25.07
CA ASN A 353 -5.32 -13.19 24.79
C ASN A 353 -6.66 -12.45 25.07
N PRO A 354 -6.71 -11.44 25.95
CA PRO A 354 -7.91 -10.61 26.19
C PRO A 354 -8.30 -9.69 25.02
N ASN A 355 -7.35 -9.35 24.14
CA ASN A 355 -7.48 -8.34 23.08
C ASN A 355 -7.70 -8.90 21.66
N ALA A 356 -7.75 -10.23 21.50
CA ALA A 356 -8.24 -10.81 20.25
C ALA A 356 -9.75 -10.54 20.12
N ILE A 357 -10.12 -9.48 19.40
CA ILE A 357 -11.48 -9.32 18.89
C ILE A 357 -11.65 -10.38 17.81
N ALA A 358 -12.27 -11.50 18.17
CA ALA A 358 -12.63 -12.52 17.22
C ALA A 358 -13.73 -11.97 16.29
N GLU A 359 -13.35 -11.51 15.10
CA GLU A 359 -14.30 -11.28 14.02
C GLU A 359 -15.02 -12.60 13.75
N GLN A 360 -16.35 -12.59 13.89
CA GLN A 360 -17.16 -13.76 13.58
C GLN A 360 -16.96 -14.11 12.10
N PRO A 361 -16.88 -15.40 11.73
CA PRO A 361 -16.92 -15.77 10.32
C PRO A 361 -18.26 -15.31 9.75
N GLU A 362 -18.24 -14.30 8.88
CA GLU A 362 -19.43 -13.82 8.18
C GLU A 362 -20.13 -14.99 7.48
N ALA A 363 -21.46 -14.93 7.40
CA ALA A 363 -22.24 -15.94 6.70
C ALA A 363 -21.72 -16.12 5.26
N PRO A 364 -21.68 -17.36 4.71
CA PRO A 364 -21.06 -17.61 3.42
C PRO A 364 -21.61 -16.69 2.32
N ASP A 365 -20.74 -15.88 1.73
CA ASP A 365 -21.14 -14.93 0.68
C ASP A 365 -21.61 -15.69 -0.57
N GLU A 366 -22.93 -15.72 -0.78
CA GLU A 366 -23.58 -16.38 -1.91
C GLU A 366 -23.35 -15.66 -3.26
N ARG A 367 -22.77 -14.44 -3.26
CA ARG A 367 -22.46 -13.72 -4.50
C ARG A 367 -21.35 -14.45 -5.28
N PRO A 368 -21.47 -14.58 -6.61
CA PRO A 368 -20.39 -15.15 -7.42
C PRO A 368 -19.12 -14.28 -7.31
N PRO A 369 -17.92 -14.87 -7.39
CA PRO A 369 -16.70 -14.08 -7.59
C PRO A 369 -16.81 -13.30 -8.92
N ALA A 370 -16.07 -12.20 -9.04
CA ALA A 370 -15.97 -11.50 -10.33
C ALA A 370 -15.48 -12.47 -11.43
N PRO A 371 -16.09 -12.48 -12.63
CA PRO A 371 -15.85 -13.52 -13.63
C PRO A 371 -14.38 -13.57 -14.07
N PRO A 372 -13.84 -14.76 -14.37
CA PRO A 372 -12.46 -14.89 -14.82
C PRO A 372 -12.26 -14.21 -16.17
N GLU A 373 -11.11 -13.56 -16.35
CA GLU A 373 -10.76 -12.76 -17.54
C GLU A 373 -10.99 -13.50 -18.87
N THR A 374 -10.69 -14.80 -18.91
CA THR A 374 -10.91 -15.69 -20.07
C THR A 374 -12.38 -15.74 -20.52
N SER A 375 -13.32 -15.57 -19.60
CA SER A 375 -14.77 -15.59 -19.87
C SER A 375 -15.33 -14.23 -20.30
N LEU A 376 -14.57 -13.15 -20.13
CA LEU A 376 -15.00 -11.77 -20.42
C LEU A 376 -14.71 -11.33 -21.86
N ALA A 377 -13.92 -12.08 -22.62
CA ALA A 377 -13.45 -11.70 -23.95
C ALA A 377 -14.58 -11.39 -24.93
N ASP A 378 -15.61 -12.25 -25.01
CA ASP A 378 -16.78 -12.04 -25.88
C ASP A 378 -17.61 -10.82 -25.44
N SER A 379 -17.90 -10.71 -24.14
CA SER A 379 -18.63 -9.57 -23.57
C SER A 379 -17.90 -8.25 -23.78
N ARG A 380 -16.57 -8.21 -23.68
CA ARG A 380 -15.75 -7.02 -23.98
C ARG A 380 -15.73 -6.68 -25.46
N ARG A 381 -15.66 -7.67 -26.36
CA ARG A 381 -15.76 -7.44 -27.81
C ARG A 381 -17.11 -6.81 -28.16
N LEU A 382 -18.22 -7.40 -27.70
CA LEU A 382 -19.58 -6.90 -27.91
C LEU A 382 -19.78 -5.51 -27.29
N PHE A 383 -19.29 -5.28 -26.07
CA PHE A 383 -19.32 -3.96 -25.45
C PHE A 383 -18.61 -2.90 -26.30
N ARG A 384 -17.42 -3.22 -26.83
CA ARG A 384 -16.65 -2.30 -27.69
C ARG A 384 -17.35 -2.01 -29.01
N GLU A 385 -18.01 -3.01 -29.61
CA GLU A 385 -18.80 -2.86 -30.83
C GLU A 385 -20.03 -1.95 -30.61
N ILE A 386 -20.75 -2.14 -29.51
CA ILE A 386 -22.01 -1.41 -29.22
C ILE A 386 -21.73 0.00 -28.67
N TYR A 387 -20.83 0.14 -27.70
CA TYR A 387 -20.62 1.37 -26.93
C TYR A 387 -19.31 2.10 -27.25
N GLY A 388 -18.35 1.47 -27.93
CA GLY A 388 -17.10 2.12 -28.33
C GLY A 388 -17.31 3.42 -29.13
N PRO A 389 -18.18 3.44 -30.17
CA PRO A 389 -18.49 4.67 -30.90
C PRO A 389 -19.17 5.75 -30.03
N LYS A 390 -20.07 5.34 -29.12
CA LYS A 390 -20.73 6.27 -28.17
C LYS A 390 -19.70 6.89 -27.21
N HIS A 391 -18.80 6.08 -26.66
CA HIS A 391 -17.74 6.53 -25.76
C HIS A 391 -16.77 7.50 -26.48
N ALA A 392 -16.38 7.20 -27.72
CA ALA A 392 -15.55 8.10 -28.52
C ALA A 392 -16.24 9.45 -28.82
N ALA A 393 -17.57 9.47 -28.97
CA ALA A 393 -18.36 10.69 -29.14
C ALA A 393 -18.64 11.46 -27.83
N ALA A 394 -18.45 10.83 -26.67
CA ALA A 394 -18.65 11.41 -25.34
C ALA A 394 -17.42 12.24 -24.89
N THR A 395 -17.16 13.35 -25.59
CA THR A 395 -15.97 14.19 -25.37
C THR A 395 -16.06 15.17 -24.19
N THR A 396 -17.24 15.33 -23.59
CA THR A 396 -17.55 16.27 -22.49
C THR A 396 -18.08 15.54 -21.27
N SER A 397 -17.87 16.07 -20.07
CA SER A 397 -18.34 15.45 -18.82
C SER A 397 -19.81 15.06 -18.84
N ASP A 398 -20.71 15.97 -19.27
CA ASP A 398 -22.16 15.71 -19.34
C ASP A 398 -22.49 14.50 -20.22
N LYS A 399 -21.91 14.40 -21.42
CA LYS A 399 -22.08 13.25 -22.32
C LYS A 399 -21.49 11.95 -21.78
N LYS A 400 -20.41 12.04 -20.99
CA LYS A 400 -19.86 10.87 -20.29
C LYS A 400 -20.79 10.43 -19.17
N LEU A 401 -21.39 11.38 -18.44
CA LEU A 401 -22.39 11.10 -17.41
C LEU A 401 -23.64 10.45 -18.00
N GLU A 402 -24.19 11.00 -19.09
CA GLU A 402 -25.29 10.39 -19.85
C GLU A 402 -24.97 8.94 -20.26
N LEU A 403 -23.77 8.69 -20.77
CA LEU A 403 -23.34 7.34 -21.14
C LEU A 403 -23.16 6.41 -19.93
N ALA A 404 -22.56 6.90 -18.82
CA ALA A 404 -22.41 6.11 -17.60
C ALA A 404 -23.77 5.73 -17.00
N GLN A 405 -24.74 6.65 -17.03
CA GLN A 405 -26.13 6.40 -16.62
C GLN A 405 -26.83 5.41 -17.56
N GLU A 406 -26.69 5.54 -18.88
CA GLU A 406 -27.23 4.57 -19.85
C GLU A 406 -26.69 3.14 -19.56
N LEU A 407 -25.39 3.02 -19.30
CA LEU A 407 -24.74 1.75 -18.98
C LEU A 407 -25.20 1.18 -17.62
N LEU A 408 -25.31 2.03 -16.59
CA LEU A 408 -25.84 1.65 -15.28
C LEU A 408 -27.27 1.11 -15.41
N ASP A 409 -28.17 1.83 -16.08
CA ASP A 409 -29.54 1.39 -16.30
C ASP A 409 -29.63 0.13 -17.15
N LYS A 410 -28.76 -0.02 -18.16
CA LYS A 410 -28.70 -1.25 -18.94
C LYS A 410 -28.27 -2.44 -18.09
N SER A 411 -27.26 -2.30 -17.24
CA SER A 411 -26.74 -3.37 -16.37
C SER A 411 -27.79 -3.94 -15.42
N ARG A 412 -28.72 -3.11 -14.94
CA ARG A 412 -29.87 -3.52 -14.10
C ARG A 412 -30.74 -4.54 -14.83
N THR A 413 -30.94 -4.35 -16.14
CA THR A 413 -31.75 -5.27 -16.98
C THR A 413 -31.03 -6.55 -17.40
N MET A 414 -29.71 -6.66 -17.20
CA MET A 414 -28.91 -7.82 -17.64
C MET A 414 -28.86 -8.92 -16.57
N SER A 415 -30.00 -9.56 -16.26
CA SER A 415 -30.06 -10.61 -15.23
C SER A 415 -29.46 -11.95 -15.65
N GLU A 416 -29.49 -12.29 -16.94
CA GLU A 416 -28.99 -13.57 -17.46
C GLU A 416 -27.52 -13.48 -17.95
N ASP A 417 -27.11 -12.33 -18.48
CA ASP A 417 -25.75 -12.09 -18.97
C ASP A 417 -24.85 -11.52 -17.86
N VAL A 418 -24.36 -12.43 -17.00
CA VAL A 418 -23.45 -12.12 -15.88
C VAL A 418 -22.17 -11.45 -16.38
N ASN A 419 -21.54 -12.00 -17.43
CA ASN A 419 -20.27 -11.48 -17.93
C ASN A 419 -20.44 -10.10 -18.61
N GLY A 420 -21.50 -9.91 -19.38
CA GLY A 420 -21.86 -8.61 -19.94
C GLY A 420 -22.19 -7.58 -18.88
N ARG A 421 -22.98 -7.93 -17.84
CA ARG A 421 -23.26 -7.05 -16.70
C ARG A 421 -21.96 -6.60 -16.03
N TYR A 422 -21.03 -7.52 -15.77
CA TYR A 422 -19.74 -7.21 -15.17
C TYR A 422 -18.93 -6.21 -16.01
N VAL A 423 -18.80 -6.46 -17.32
CA VAL A 423 -18.08 -5.58 -18.27
C VAL A 423 -18.74 -4.20 -18.35
N VAL A 424 -20.06 -4.14 -18.45
CA VAL A 424 -20.84 -2.90 -18.51
C VAL A 424 -20.64 -2.06 -17.25
N LEU A 425 -20.72 -2.66 -16.06
CA LEU A 425 -20.51 -1.95 -14.78
C LEU A 425 -19.08 -1.45 -14.61
N GLN A 426 -18.07 -2.26 -14.95
CA GLN A 426 -16.67 -1.82 -14.90
C GLN A 426 -16.41 -0.63 -15.83
N ALA A 427 -16.92 -0.68 -17.07
CA ALA A 427 -16.80 0.43 -18.01
C ALA A 427 -17.57 1.67 -17.52
N ALA A 428 -18.79 1.51 -17.03
CA ALA A 428 -19.60 2.60 -16.50
C ALA A 428 -18.89 3.32 -15.34
N ARG A 429 -18.23 2.59 -14.43
CA ARG A 429 -17.47 3.16 -13.30
C ARG A 429 -16.34 4.06 -13.78
N VAL A 430 -15.54 3.59 -14.74
CA VAL A 430 -14.44 4.37 -15.34
C VAL A 430 -14.97 5.61 -16.04
N ILE A 431 -16.07 5.49 -16.79
CA ILE A 431 -16.70 6.62 -17.49
C ILE A 431 -17.28 7.64 -16.49
N ALA A 432 -17.90 7.20 -15.39
CA ALA A 432 -18.40 8.07 -14.33
C ALA A 432 -17.27 8.87 -13.64
N GLY A 433 -16.13 8.22 -13.36
CA GLY A 433 -14.92 8.90 -12.88
C GLY A 433 -14.42 9.97 -13.84
N GLN A 434 -14.37 9.67 -15.14
CA GLN A 434 -14.04 10.66 -16.18
C GLN A 434 -15.09 11.76 -16.37
N ALA A 435 -16.36 11.48 -16.05
CA ALA A 435 -17.44 12.47 -16.01
C ALA A 435 -17.40 13.35 -14.74
N ARG A 436 -16.58 12.96 -13.74
CA ARG A 436 -16.44 13.58 -12.42
C ARG A 436 -17.67 13.42 -11.51
N ASP A 437 -18.54 12.46 -11.82
CA ASP A 437 -19.71 12.16 -11.01
C ASP A 437 -19.41 11.02 -10.03
N VAL A 438 -19.00 11.40 -8.82
CA VAL A 438 -18.73 10.47 -7.72
C VAL A 438 -20.00 9.74 -7.29
N GLN A 439 -21.17 10.38 -7.35
CA GLN A 439 -22.42 9.79 -6.86
C GLN A 439 -22.85 8.59 -7.73
N VAL A 440 -22.86 8.77 -9.05
CA VAL A 440 -23.11 7.70 -10.02
C VAL A 440 -22.00 6.66 -9.97
N GLY A 441 -20.74 7.06 -9.80
CA GLY A 441 -19.63 6.13 -9.61
C GLY A 441 -19.80 5.21 -8.38
N LEU A 442 -20.20 5.76 -7.23
CA LEU A 442 -20.48 5.01 -6.01
C LEU A 442 -21.73 4.12 -6.15
N GLU A 443 -22.75 4.56 -6.87
CA GLU A 443 -23.94 3.74 -7.19
C GLU A 443 -23.58 2.54 -8.07
N ILE A 444 -22.70 2.74 -9.06
CA ILE A 444 -22.16 1.66 -9.90
C ILE A 444 -21.31 0.69 -9.07
N ILE A 445 -20.43 1.18 -8.19
CA ILE A 445 -19.63 0.33 -7.29
C ILE A 445 -20.53 -0.50 -6.38
N LYS A 446 -21.56 0.12 -5.80
CA LYS A 446 -22.56 -0.57 -4.97
C LYS A 446 -23.28 -1.67 -5.75
N LEU A 447 -23.71 -1.41 -6.99
CA LEU A 447 -24.38 -2.43 -7.80
C LEU A 447 -23.41 -3.54 -8.24
N LEU A 448 -22.14 -3.21 -8.49
CA LEU A 448 -21.09 -4.17 -8.76
C LEU A 448 -20.85 -5.09 -7.55
N THR A 449 -20.66 -4.55 -6.35
CA THR A 449 -20.43 -5.36 -5.13
C THR A 449 -21.69 -6.04 -4.60
N GLN A 450 -22.89 -5.60 -5.00
CA GLN A 450 -24.13 -6.36 -4.78
C GLN A 450 -24.23 -7.63 -5.64
N HIS A 451 -23.62 -7.65 -6.83
CA HIS A 451 -23.69 -8.78 -7.76
C HIS A 451 -22.43 -9.64 -7.81
N TYR A 452 -21.28 -9.14 -7.34
CA TYR A 452 -20.00 -9.84 -7.38
C TYR A 452 -19.28 -9.71 -6.04
N ARG A 453 -18.67 -10.79 -5.57
CA ARG A 453 -17.75 -10.78 -4.42
C ARG A 453 -16.48 -10.02 -4.81
N LEU A 454 -16.43 -8.76 -4.41
CA LEU A 454 -15.40 -7.77 -4.71
C LEU A 454 -15.19 -6.85 -3.51
N ASP A 455 -13.94 -6.44 -3.33
CA ASP A 455 -13.58 -5.36 -2.42
C ASP A 455 -13.96 -4.01 -3.04
N ASP A 456 -14.71 -3.19 -2.28
CA ASP A 456 -15.21 -1.91 -2.77
C ASP A 456 -14.18 -0.76 -2.62
N GLN A 457 -13.17 -0.93 -1.77
CA GLN A 457 -12.23 0.15 -1.42
C GLN A 457 -11.28 0.51 -2.57
N PRO A 458 -10.62 -0.43 -3.27
CA PRO A 458 -9.79 -0.09 -4.44
C PRO A 458 -10.63 0.61 -5.52
N LEU A 459 -11.88 0.16 -5.72
CA LEU A 459 -12.79 0.74 -6.71
C LEU A 459 -13.18 2.19 -6.38
N LYS A 460 -13.37 2.51 -5.09
CA LYS A 460 -13.63 3.87 -4.58
C LYS A 460 -12.38 4.76 -4.69
N VAL A 461 -11.21 4.24 -4.35
CA VAL A 461 -9.92 4.95 -4.51
C VAL A 461 -9.70 5.33 -5.97
N GLU A 462 -9.82 4.37 -6.89
CA GLU A 462 -9.71 4.60 -8.34
C GLU A 462 -10.72 5.65 -8.85
N LEU A 463 -11.98 5.56 -8.40
CA LEU A 463 -13.03 6.53 -8.77
C LEU A 463 -12.65 7.96 -8.36
N LEU A 464 -12.25 8.17 -7.11
CA LEU A 464 -11.89 9.49 -6.59
C LEU A 464 -10.56 10.01 -7.18
N LEU A 465 -9.62 9.12 -7.51
CA LEU A 465 -8.39 9.49 -8.22
C LEU A 465 -8.69 9.92 -9.67
N ALA A 466 -9.63 9.26 -10.35
CA ALA A 466 -10.05 9.61 -11.72
C ALA A 466 -10.77 10.97 -11.81
N VAL A 467 -11.47 11.38 -10.74
CA VAL A 467 -12.07 12.73 -10.62
C VAL A 467 -10.99 13.81 -10.51
N GLY A 468 -9.89 13.50 -9.81
CA GLY A 468 -8.71 14.36 -9.72
C GLY A 468 -8.89 15.59 -8.82
N ALA A 469 -8.14 16.65 -9.11
CA ALA A 469 -8.14 17.89 -8.33
C ALA A 469 -9.46 18.69 -8.41
N ASP A 470 -10.32 18.37 -9.39
CA ASP A 470 -11.64 18.98 -9.59
C ASP A 470 -12.75 18.23 -8.81
N LEU A 471 -12.41 17.67 -7.64
CA LEU A 471 -13.34 16.98 -6.75
C LEU A 471 -14.48 17.93 -6.32
N PRO A 472 -15.77 17.58 -6.52
CA PRO A 472 -16.87 18.39 -6.05
C PRO A 472 -16.85 18.51 -4.52
N SER A 473 -17.06 19.71 -3.99
CA SER A 473 -16.99 19.94 -2.54
C SER A 473 -18.05 19.18 -1.73
N SER A 474 -19.16 18.79 -2.35
CA SER A 474 -20.18 17.88 -1.78
C SER A 474 -19.70 16.44 -1.62
N GLN A 475 -18.49 16.10 -2.06
CA GLN A 475 -17.90 14.76 -2.01
C GLN A 475 -16.66 14.70 -1.09
N ILE A 476 -16.40 15.76 -0.31
CA ILE A 476 -15.27 15.82 0.64
C ILE A 476 -15.43 14.75 1.74
N GLU A 477 -16.62 14.60 2.32
CA GLU A 477 -16.91 13.59 3.36
C GLU A 477 -16.66 12.16 2.83
N ALA A 478 -17.23 11.82 1.67
CA ALA A 478 -17.00 10.53 1.01
C ALA A 478 -15.52 10.28 0.69
N ALA A 479 -14.77 11.33 0.31
CA ALA A 479 -13.33 11.22 0.11
C ALA A 479 -12.58 11.00 1.44
N MET A 480 -12.99 11.65 2.53
CA MET A 480 -12.40 11.46 3.86
C MET A 480 -12.56 10.03 4.36
N GLU A 481 -13.74 9.41 4.19
CA GLU A 481 -13.96 7.99 4.53
C GLU A 481 -12.97 7.07 3.77
N VAL A 482 -12.85 7.24 2.46
CA VAL A 482 -11.95 6.44 1.62
C VAL A 482 -10.48 6.66 1.97
N ILE A 483 -10.07 7.91 2.26
CA ILE A 483 -8.72 8.24 2.74
C ILE A 483 -8.41 7.54 4.07
N GLN A 484 -9.36 7.51 5.00
CA GLN A 484 -9.18 6.83 6.29
C GLN A 484 -8.97 5.32 6.12
N VAL A 485 -9.72 4.67 5.23
CA VAL A 485 -9.54 3.23 4.96
C VAL A 485 -8.25 2.95 4.19
N ALA A 486 -7.88 3.80 3.22
CA ALA A 486 -6.59 3.71 2.52
C ALA A 486 -5.39 3.80 3.48
N VAL A 487 -5.44 4.73 4.45
CA VAL A 487 -4.43 4.84 5.52
C VAL A 487 -4.31 3.55 6.34
N LYS A 488 -5.43 2.97 6.80
CA LYS A 488 -5.43 1.70 7.55
C LYS A 488 -4.83 0.55 6.75
N ARG A 489 -5.08 0.53 5.43
CA ARG A 489 -4.56 -0.49 4.52
C ARG A 489 -3.08 -0.30 4.19
N GLY A 490 -2.53 0.91 4.30
CA GLY A 490 -1.14 1.22 3.97
C GLY A 490 -0.96 1.98 2.65
N ASP A 491 -2.05 2.26 1.92
CA ASP A 491 -2.01 3.05 0.68
C ASP A 491 -1.89 4.55 0.96
N PHE A 492 -0.73 4.93 1.48
CA PHE A 492 -0.36 6.30 1.79
C PHE A 492 -0.16 7.18 0.55
N GLU A 493 0.06 6.59 -0.62
CA GLU A 493 0.26 7.33 -1.88
C GLU A 493 -1.08 7.79 -2.47
N SER A 494 -2.09 6.92 -2.53
CA SER A 494 -3.45 7.32 -2.89
C SER A 494 -4.04 8.23 -1.82
N ALA A 495 -3.93 7.88 -0.53
CA ALA A 495 -4.40 8.74 0.57
C ALA A 495 -3.78 10.15 0.51
N SER A 496 -2.47 10.27 0.24
CA SER A 496 -1.78 11.56 0.10
C SER A 496 -2.16 12.33 -1.17
N THR A 497 -2.73 11.68 -2.17
CA THR A 497 -3.24 12.32 -3.38
C THR A 497 -4.69 12.75 -3.21
N LEU A 498 -5.55 11.86 -2.72
CA LEU A 498 -6.95 12.14 -2.40
C LEU A 498 -7.10 13.26 -1.37
N VAL A 499 -6.27 13.29 -0.31
CA VAL A 499 -6.35 14.37 0.70
C VAL A 499 -5.91 15.72 0.14
N ARG A 500 -5.03 15.75 -0.88
CA ARG A 500 -4.71 17.00 -1.60
C ARG A 500 -5.88 17.46 -2.46
N HIS A 501 -6.61 16.55 -3.11
CA HIS A 501 -7.81 16.89 -3.88
C HIS A 501 -8.92 17.42 -2.96
N ALA A 502 -9.20 16.74 -1.84
CA ALA A 502 -10.17 17.17 -0.84
C ALA A 502 -9.84 18.56 -0.26
N VAL A 503 -8.58 18.83 0.11
CA VAL A 503 -8.15 20.15 0.61
C VAL A 503 -8.22 21.23 -0.48
N SER A 504 -8.04 20.87 -1.76
CA SER A 504 -8.25 21.80 -2.88
C SER A 504 -9.73 22.16 -3.03
N ALA A 505 -10.61 21.16 -2.97
CA ALA A 505 -12.07 21.32 -3.04
C ALA A 505 -12.63 22.13 -1.87
N ASP A 506 -12.11 21.92 -0.65
CA ASP A 506 -12.46 22.67 0.56
C ASP A 506 -12.11 24.16 0.39
N ARG A 507 -10.86 24.46 0.00
CA ARG A 507 -10.38 25.84 -0.24
C ARG A 507 -11.19 26.60 -1.29
N GLU A 508 -11.66 25.92 -2.34
CA GLU A 508 -12.49 26.57 -3.35
C GLU A 508 -13.90 26.89 -2.83
N THR A 509 -14.45 26.15 -1.85
CA THR A 509 -15.68 26.59 -1.17
C THR A 509 -15.46 27.90 -0.41
N HIS A 510 -14.37 27.96 0.38
CA HIS A 510 -14.06 29.11 1.24
C HIS A 510 -13.74 30.36 0.41
N ARG A 511 -13.12 30.21 -0.78
CA ARG A 511 -12.90 31.32 -1.72
C ARG A 511 -14.21 31.93 -2.24
N ASN A 512 -15.23 31.10 -2.45
CA ASN A 512 -16.52 31.53 -3.00
C ASN A 512 -17.51 32.04 -1.93
N GLN A 513 -17.23 31.81 -0.65
CA GLN A 513 -17.99 32.37 0.46
C GLN A 513 -17.43 33.72 0.91
N LYS A 514 -18.27 34.76 0.98
CA LYS A 514 -17.87 36.08 1.52
C LYS A 514 -17.79 36.08 3.05
N GLY A 515 -16.72 35.51 3.60
CA GLY A 515 -16.42 35.54 5.02
C GLY A 515 -15.13 34.81 5.37
N LYS A 516 -14.68 34.92 6.63
CA LYS A 516 -13.82 33.89 7.21
C LYS A 516 -14.71 32.68 7.51
N ALA A 517 -14.82 31.78 6.56
CA ALA A 517 -15.19 30.41 6.87
C ALA A 517 -13.94 29.71 7.42
N ASP A 518 -14.08 28.98 8.52
CA ASP A 518 -12.98 28.26 9.13
C ASP A 518 -12.67 27.01 8.30
N GLU A 519 -11.38 26.65 8.16
CA GLU A 519 -10.95 25.46 7.41
C GLU A 519 -11.56 24.20 8.03
N ASN A 520 -11.84 23.17 7.23
CA ASN A 520 -12.36 21.90 7.76
C ASN A 520 -11.32 21.23 8.67
N GLU A 521 -11.48 21.39 9.99
CA GLU A 521 -10.50 20.96 11.01
C GLU A 521 -10.24 19.45 10.96
N GLU A 522 -11.28 18.64 10.70
CA GLU A 522 -11.14 17.18 10.59
C GLU A 522 -10.35 16.79 9.34
N LEU A 523 -10.60 17.43 8.19
CA LEU A 523 -9.83 17.22 6.97
C LEU A 523 -8.36 17.65 7.15
N ILE A 524 -8.09 18.73 7.89
CA ILE A 524 -6.73 19.16 8.23
C ILE A 524 -6.06 18.16 9.19
N ALA A 525 -6.78 17.61 10.17
CA ALA A 525 -6.28 16.55 11.05
C ALA A 525 -5.98 15.26 10.25
N LEU A 526 -6.87 14.86 9.34
CA LEU A 526 -6.68 13.72 8.45
C LEU A 526 -5.47 13.91 7.53
N LYS A 527 -5.28 15.10 6.95
CA LYS A 527 -4.08 15.45 6.18
C LYS A 527 -2.80 15.25 6.99
N ARG A 528 -2.76 15.71 8.25
CA ARG A 528 -1.61 15.50 9.15
C ARG A 528 -1.37 14.01 9.42
N ARG A 529 -2.43 13.23 9.68
CA ARG A 529 -2.36 11.77 9.87
C ARG A 529 -1.79 11.07 8.63
N VAL A 530 -2.23 11.45 7.43
CA VAL A 530 -1.72 10.93 6.15
C VAL A 530 -0.25 11.31 5.95
N GLU A 531 0.14 12.55 6.23
CA GLU A 531 1.54 13.03 6.08
C GLU A 531 2.49 12.33 7.07
N VAL A 532 2.08 12.18 8.33
CA VAL A 532 2.84 11.42 9.34
C VAL A 532 2.91 9.94 8.97
N GLY A 533 1.77 9.30 8.70
CA GLY A 533 1.70 7.88 8.33
C GLY A 533 2.53 7.57 7.08
N ARG A 534 2.52 8.44 6.06
CA ARG A 534 3.37 8.31 4.87
C ARG A 534 4.87 8.46 5.18
N SER A 535 5.24 9.38 6.06
CA SER A 535 6.63 9.53 6.53
C SER A 535 7.09 8.27 7.27
N GLU A 536 6.31 7.79 8.23
CA GLU A 536 6.66 6.61 9.00
C GLU A 536 6.62 5.32 8.15
N TYR A 537 5.69 5.21 7.19
CA TYR A 537 5.67 4.11 6.22
C TYR A 537 6.94 4.07 5.36
N ARG A 538 7.46 5.21 4.90
CA ARG A 538 8.72 5.23 4.14
C ARG A 538 9.91 4.78 4.98
N LYS A 539 10.00 5.20 6.25
CA LYS A 539 11.05 4.72 7.16
C LYS A 539 10.91 3.22 7.41
N PHE A 540 9.70 2.77 7.77
CA PHE A 540 9.38 1.35 7.89
C PHE A 540 9.81 0.55 6.65
N ARG A 541 9.54 1.04 5.44
CA ARG A 541 9.95 0.39 4.18
C ARG A 541 11.48 0.39 3.96
N GLN A 542 12.23 1.34 4.52
CA GLN A 542 13.69 1.33 4.50
C GLN A 542 14.25 0.32 5.51
N GLU A 543 13.71 0.32 6.73
CA GLU A 543 14.19 -0.49 7.87
C GLU A 543 13.71 -1.95 7.85
N LEU A 544 12.63 -2.28 7.13
CA LEU A 544 12.09 -3.65 7.09
C LEU A 544 13.10 -4.68 6.56
N ALA A 545 14.05 -4.24 5.73
CA ALA A 545 15.18 -5.07 5.30
C ALA A 545 16.18 -5.35 6.44
N GLU A 546 16.45 -4.36 7.30
CA GLU A 546 17.40 -4.45 8.43
C GLU A 546 16.80 -5.13 9.68
N VAL A 547 15.46 -5.16 9.83
CA VAL A 547 14.79 -5.94 10.88
C VAL A 547 15.08 -7.45 10.77
N VAL A 548 15.49 -7.94 9.60
CA VAL A 548 15.97 -9.33 9.43
C VAL A 548 17.30 -9.57 10.18
N GLU A 549 18.11 -8.53 10.38
CA GLU A 549 19.33 -8.56 11.19
C GLU A 549 19.09 -8.20 12.66
N GLY A 550 17.92 -7.62 12.99
CA GLY A 550 17.42 -7.49 14.36
C GLY A 550 18.04 -6.36 15.18
N SER A 551 18.47 -5.26 14.55
CA SER A 551 18.98 -4.09 15.28
C SER A 551 17.92 -3.48 16.21
N PRO A 552 18.27 -3.03 17.43
CA PRO A 552 17.34 -2.33 18.32
C PRO A 552 16.71 -1.08 17.68
N GLU A 553 17.45 -0.39 16.82
CA GLU A 553 17.03 0.82 16.10
C GLU A 553 15.94 0.52 15.06
N SER A 554 16.13 -0.50 14.21
CA SER A 554 15.14 -0.89 13.21
C SER A 554 13.89 -1.49 13.88
N LEU A 555 14.05 -2.20 15.01
CA LEU A 555 12.94 -2.67 15.85
C LEU A 555 12.13 -1.50 16.43
N THR A 556 12.75 -0.38 16.80
CA THR A 556 12.04 0.85 17.21
C THR A 556 11.19 1.40 16.08
N ILE A 557 11.76 1.53 14.88
CA ILE A 557 11.04 2.16 13.75
C ILE A 557 9.87 1.28 13.31
N VAL A 558 10.11 -0.02 13.13
CA VAL A 558 9.08 -0.95 12.67
C VAL A 558 8.02 -1.21 13.74
N GLY A 559 8.41 -1.38 15.01
CA GLY A 559 7.47 -1.53 16.12
C GLY A 559 6.55 -0.31 16.32
N ARG A 560 7.10 0.91 16.18
CA ARG A 560 6.31 2.16 16.23
C ARG A 560 5.34 2.27 15.05
N TYR A 561 5.72 1.79 13.86
CA TYR A 561 4.81 1.76 12.71
C TYR A 561 3.60 0.85 12.97
N PHE A 562 3.81 -0.39 13.46
CA PHE A 562 2.72 -1.30 13.77
C PHE A 562 1.79 -0.74 14.86
N CYS A 563 2.30 -0.33 16.02
CA CYS A 563 1.46 0.23 17.10
C CYS A 563 0.79 1.56 16.70
N PHE A 564 1.53 2.53 16.16
CA PHE A 564 1.07 3.93 16.08
C PHE A 564 0.51 4.34 14.70
N VAL A 565 0.65 3.50 13.67
CA VAL A 565 0.15 3.76 12.32
C VAL A 565 -0.82 2.68 11.85
N LYS A 566 -0.50 1.39 12.04
CA LYS A 566 -1.41 0.28 11.71
C LYS A 566 -2.44 -0.03 12.79
N GLU A 567 -2.19 0.44 14.03
CA GLU A 567 -2.96 0.07 15.24
C GLU A 567 -2.89 -1.44 15.55
N ASP A 568 -1.89 -2.15 15.02
CA ASP A 568 -1.56 -3.54 15.40
C ASP A 568 -0.59 -3.51 16.58
N TRP A 569 -1.19 -3.47 17.77
CA TRP A 569 -0.44 -3.40 19.01
C TRP A 569 0.34 -4.69 19.29
N LEU A 570 -0.21 -5.89 19.03
CA LEU A 570 0.48 -7.13 19.38
C LEU A 570 1.80 -7.30 18.58
N GLN A 571 1.75 -7.07 17.26
CA GLN A 571 2.94 -7.17 16.42
C GLN A 571 3.95 -6.07 16.77
N GLY A 572 3.49 -4.83 16.97
CA GLY A 572 4.36 -3.71 17.33
C GLY A 572 5.01 -3.88 18.71
N LEU A 573 4.25 -4.20 19.76
CA LEU A 573 4.74 -4.44 21.12
C LEU A 573 5.83 -5.52 21.15
N THR A 574 5.65 -6.60 20.38
CA THR A 574 6.63 -7.69 20.28
C THR A 574 8.00 -7.16 19.82
N MET A 575 8.03 -6.28 18.83
CA MET A 575 9.25 -5.63 18.33
C MET A 575 9.79 -4.60 19.33
N LEU A 576 8.90 -3.77 19.88
CA LEU A 576 9.24 -2.74 20.87
C LEU A 576 9.83 -3.32 22.15
N SER A 577 9.49 -4.55 22.52
CA SER A 577 10.08 -5.25 23.67
C SER A 577 11.60 -5.44 23.59
N ASN A 578 12.24 -5.21 22.44
CA ASN A 578 13.69 -5.30 22.25
C ASN A 578 14.28 -4.08 21.51
N CYS A 579 13.57 -2.95 21.50
CA CYS A 579 13.96 -1.75 20.76
C CYS A 579 14.96 -0.85 21.51
N ASP A 580 15.47 0.21 20.88
CA ASP A 580 16.47 1.12 21.49
C ASP A 580 15.87 2.02 22.61
N ASP A 581 14.68 2.61 22.36
CA ASP A 581 13.90 3.49 23.25
C ASP A 581 13.57 2.78 24.58
N GLU A 582 14.24 3.17 25.67
CA GLU A 582 14.12 2.55 26.99
C GLU A 582 12.72 2.69 27.59
N GLU A 583 12.08 3.87 27.47
CA GLU A 583 10.73 4.07 27.98
C GLU A 583 9.73 3.21 27.20
N LEU A 584 9.83 3.18 25.87
CA LEU A 584 8.92 2.40 25.03
C LEU A 584 9.10 0.89 25.21
N ARG A 585 10.34 0.42 25.37
CA ARG A 585 10.70 -0.98 25.60
C ARG A 585 10.15 -1.50 26.92
N ASP A 586 10.25 -0.72 27.99
CA ASP A 586 9.76 -1.11 29.30
C ASP A 586 8.23 -1.14 29.35
N ILE A 587 7.55 -0.19 28.69
CA ILE A 587 6.09 -0.20 28.55
C ILE A 587 5.63 -1.41 27.73
N ALA A 588 6.31 -1.73 26.62
CA ALA A 588 5.97 -2.90 25.81
C ALA A 588 6.13 -4.22 26.59
N ARG A 589 7.21 -4.35 27.37
CA ARG A 589 7.44 -5.50 28.27
C ARG A 589 6.44 -5.59 29.43
N LEU A 590 5.91 -4.47 29.89
CA LEU A 590 4.86 -4.43 30.92
C LEU A 590 3.52 -4.92 30.36
N GLU A 591 3.15 -4.51 29.14
CA GLU A 591 1.90 -4.92 28.50
C GLU A 591 1.90 -6.38 28.03
N LEU A 592 3.04 -6.90 27.54
CA LEU A 592 3.17 -8.29 27.08
C LEU A 592 3.14 -9.35 28.21
N GLN A 593 2.80 -8.98 29.45
CA GLN A 593 2.62 -9.92 30.55
C GLN A 593 1.26 -10.60 30.47
N ASP A 594 1.23 -11.92 30.66
CA ASP A 594 0.00 -12.70 30.63
C ASP A 594 -0.97 -12.33 31.77
N LEU A 595 -2.24 -12.10 31.40
CA LEU A 595 -3.38 -11.93 32.31
C LEU A 595 -3.15 -10.87 33.43
N PRO A 596 -2.90 -9.60 33.09
CA PRO A 596 -2.60 -8.55 34.07
C PRO A 596 -3.77 -8.32 35.05
N SER A 597 -3.42 -8.13 36.33
CA SER A 597 -4.36 -7.78 37.40
C SER A 597 -5.05 -6.43 37.15
N PRO A 598 -6.19 -6.13 37.80
CA PRO A 598 -6.86 -4.83 37.70
C PRO A 598 -5.93 -3.63 37.99
N GLU A 599 -4.98 -3.79 38.92
CA GLU A 599 -3.97 -2.80 39.26
C GLU A 599 -2.90 -2.68 38.17
N GLN A 600 -2.41 -3.80 37.62
CA GLN A 600 -1.44 -3.80 36.51
C GLN A 600 -2.03 -3.20 35.23
N ARG A 601 -3.33 -3.40 34.96
CA ARG A 601 -4.04 -2.72 33.84
C ARG A 601 -3.99 -1.20 33.98
N LEU A 602 -4.15 -0.69 35.21
CA LEU A 602 -4.04 0.74 35.50
C LEU A 602 -2.60 1.24 35.37
N GLU A 603 -1.61 0.42 35.71
CA GLU A 603 -0.19 0.72 35.53
C GLU A 603 0.17 0.84 34.03
N ILE A 604 -0.23 -0.15 33.21
CA ILE A 604 -0.09 -0.13 31.74
C ILE A 604 -0.78 1.11 31.15
N ALA A 605 -2.01 1.41 31.58
CA ALA A 605 -2.77 2.57 31.10
C ALA A 605 -2.08 3.91 31.41
N GLU A 606 -1.58 4.09 32.64
CA GLU A 606 -0.83 5.28 33.03
C GLU A 606 0.49 5.42 32.28
N ALA A 607 1.17 4.29 32.01
CA ALA A 607 2.42 4.27 31.27
C ALA A 607 2.21 4.73 29.81
N TRP A 608 1.21 4.18 29.11
CA TRP A 608 0.84 4.65 27.76
C TRP A 608 0.33 6.08 27.74
N TRP A 609 -0.51 6.47 28.69
CA TRP A 609 -1.00 7.85 28.78
C TRP A 609 0.16 8.83 28.93
N LYS A 610 1.12 8.54 29.83
CA LYS A 610 2.34 9.33 30.03
C LYS A 610 3.19 9.38 28.78
N TYR A 611 3.45 8.25 28.11
CA TYR A 611 4.19 8.23 26.84
C TYR A 611 3.48 9.07 25.77
N GLY A 612 2.15 8.96 25.65
CA GLY A 612 1.35 9.79 24.75
C GLY A 612 1.46 11.29 25.03
N THR A 613 1.65 11.73 26.28
CA THR A 613 1.85 13.16 26.61
C THR A 613 3.14 13.74 26.02
N SER A 614 4.20 12.93 25.84
CA SER A 614 5.46 13.36 25.23
C SER A 614 5.46 13.20 23.69
N GLN A 615 4.73 12.22 23.16
CA GLN A 615 4.70 11.90 21.73
C GLN A 615 3.67 12.72 20.92
N LEU A 616 3.90 14.03 20.75
CA LEU A 616 2.99 14.95 20.04
C LEU A 616 2.51 14.50 18.63
N ARG A 617 3.24 13.61 17.94
CA ARG A 617 2.86 13.08 16.61
C ARG A 617 1.89 11.89 16.65
N HIS A 618 1.89 11.13 17.74
CA HIS A 618 1.12 9.88 17.89
C HIS A 618 0.22 9.87 19.13
N ARG A 619 0.16 11.00 19.87
CA ARG A 619 -0.61 11.17 21.11
C ARG A 619 -1.99 10.55 21.02
N ASP A 620 -2.75 10.88 19.98
CA ASP A 620 -4.15 10.50 19.87
C ASP A 620 -4.30 8.96 19.71
N THR A 621 -3.44 8.31 18.92
CA THR A 621 -3.39 6.84 18.78
C THR A 621 -2.96 6.17 20.09
N VAL A 622 -1.92 6.70 20.74
CA VAL A 622 -1.41 6.16 22.01
C VAL A 622 -2.42 6.33 23.14
N TRP A 623 -3.15 7.45 23.18
CA TRP A 623 -4.19 7.69 24.18
C TRP A 623 -5.46 6.89 23.92
N ARG A 624 -5.80 6.55 22.66
CA ARG A 624 -6.83 5.56 22.34
C ARG A 624 -6.48 4.19 22.93
N HIS A 625 -5.22 3.75 22.82
CA HIS A 625 -4.77 2.51 23.46
C HIS A 625 -4.73 2.59 24.98
N ALA A 626 -4.26 3.70 25.56
CA ALA A 626 -4.36 3.94 27.01
C ALA A 626 -5.82 3.90 27.50
N THR A 627 -6.78 4.39 26.70
CA THR A 627 -8.22 4.36 27.01
C THR A 627 -8.76 2.94 27.14
N LEU A 628 -8.31 2.01 26.26
CA LEU A 628 -8.66 0.58 26.35
C LEU A 628 -8.24 0.02 27.72
N TRP A 629 -6.98 0.26 28.12
CA TRP A 629 -6.45 -0.20 29.40
C TRP A 629 -7.10 0.49 30.61
N PHE A 630 -7.39 1.79 30.55
CA PHE A 630 -8.14 2.48 31.61
C PHE A 630 -9.57 1.95 31.76
N ALA A 631 -10.28 1.67 30.66
CA ALA A 631 -11.61 1.08 30.70
C ALA A 631 -11.58 -0.36 31.25
N ALA A 632 -10.56 -1.15 30.90
CA ALA A 632 -10.34 -2.49 31.44
C ALA A 632 -9.96 -2.48 32.93
N ALA A 633 -9.30 -1.42 33.41
CA ALA A 633 -9.02 -1.20 34.83
C ALA A 633 -10.28 -0.72 35.58
N GLU A 634 -10.95 0.33 35.12
CA GLU A 634 -12.20 0.88 35.69
C GLU A 634 -13.29 -0.19 35.90
N SER A 635 -13.45 -1.09 34.92
CA SER A 635 -14.45 -2.17 34.96
C SER A 635 -14.09 -3.36 35.85
N SER A 636 -12.83 -3.50 36.27
CA SER A 636 -12.36 -4.65 37.07
C SER A 636 -11.80 -4.27 38.46
N LEU A 637 -11.49 -3.00 38.70
CA LEU A 637 -11.08 -2.49 40.01
C LEU A 637 -12.30 -2.32 40.95
N PRO A 638 -12.16 -2.64 42.24
CA PRO A 638 -13.19 -2.34 43.24
C PRO A 638 -13.32 -0.84 43.47
N ASP A 639 -14.45 -0.42 44.05
CA ASP A 639 -14.70 0.97 44.43
C ASP A 639 -13.62 1.50 45.38
N GLY A 640 -12.82 2.46 44.91
CA GLY A 640 -11.65 2.96 45.62
C GLY A 640 -10.80 3.91 44.78
N LEU A 641 -9.70 4.39 45.36
CA LEU A 641 -8.87 5.45 44.76
C LEU A 641 -8.25 5.06 43.39
N LEU A 642 -7.97 3.77 43.16
CA LEU A 642 -7.43 3.30 41.88
C LEU A 642 -8.48 3.40 40.77
N ARG A 643 -9.73 2.99 41.04
CA ARG A 643 -10.86 3.13 40.12
C ARG A 643 -11.14 4.61 39.81
N ILE A 644 -11.19 5.46 40.85
CA ILE A 644 -11.37 6.92 40.70
C ILE A 644 -10.24 7.54 39.86
N LYS A 645 -9.01 7.03 39.96
CA LYS A 645 -7.89 7.47 39.10
C LYS A 645 -8.13 7.11 37.63
N ALA A 646 -8.59 5.90 37.33
CA ALA A 646 -8.95 5.49 35.97
C ALA A 646 -10.08 6.37 35.40
N GLU A 647 -11.15 6.59 36.17
CA GLU A 647 -12.27 7.46 35.82
C GLU A 647 -11.82 8.90 35.52
N ALA A 648 -10.94 9.46 36.35
CA ALA A 648 -10.39 10.81 36.15
C ALA A 648 -9.55 10.93 34.87
N ARG A 649 -8.81 9.87 34.49
CA ARG A 649 -8.04 9.82 33.23
C ARG A 649 -8.92 9.65 32.01
N LEU A 650 -9.94 8.81 32.08
CA LEU A 650 -10.95 8.69 31.02
C LEU A 650 -11.64 10.04 30.78
N ALA A 651 -11.99 10.78 31.84
CA ALA A 651 -12.53 12.13 31.75
C ALA A 651 -11.52 13.20 31.30
N GLU A 652 -10.21 12.91 31.34
CA GLU A 652 -9.16 13.76 30.77
C GLU A 652 -8.99 13.50 29.27
N ILE A 653 -8.89 12.24 28.86
CA ILE A 653 -8.81 11.86 27.45
C ILE A 653 -10.09 12.28 26.70
N SER A 654 -11.27 12.13 27.30
CA SER A 654 -12.55 12.56 26.70
C SER A 654 -12.60 14.07 26.40
N ARG A 655 -11.94 14.91 27.22
CA ARG A 655 -11.85 16.36 26.99
C ARG A 655 -10.92 16.75 25.83
N GLU A 656 -9.99 15.88 25.47
CA GLU A 656 -8.95 16.13 24.45
C GLU A 656 -9.22 15.42 23.12
N LEU A 657 -9.82 14.22 23.16
CA LEU A 657 -10.15 13.40 21.98
C LEU A 657 -11.66 13.28 21.69
N GLY A 658 -12.51 13.80 22.58
CA GLY A 658 -13.96 13.70 22.50
C GLY A 658 -14.53 12.51 23.29
N ASP A 659 -15.68 12.75 23.96
CA ASP A 659 -16.44 11.73 24.71
C ASP A 659 -16.78 10.50 23.84
N GLU A 660 -17.15 10.73 22.58
CA GLU A 660 -17.55 9.67 21.64
C GLU A 660 -16.47 8.58 21.46
N VAL A 661 -15.20 8.98 21.39
CA VAL A 661 -14.06 8.06 21.26
C VAL A 661 -13.94 7.15 22.48
N VAL A 662 -14.15 7.70 23.68
CA VAL A 662 -14.06 6.94 24.93
C VAL A 662 -15.27 6.00 25.09
N GLN A 663 -16.47 6.44 24.69
CA GLN A 663 -17.66 5.58 24.70
C GLN A 663 -17.58 4.46 23.65
N GLU A 664 -17.04 4.73 22.45
CA GLU A 664 -16.79 3.72 21.41
C GLU A 664 -15.90 2.59 21.93
N ILE A 665 -14.78 2.93 22.57
CA ILE A 665 -13.82 1.97 23.13
C ILE A 665 -14.44 1.17 24.28
N LYS A 666 -15.18 1.82 25.18
CA LYS A 666 -15.92 1.13 26.26
C LYS A 666 -16.95 0.13 25.70
N GLY A 667 -17.69 0.50 24.65
CA GLY A 667 -18.66 -0.38 23.99
C GLY A 667 -18.05 -1.63 23.36
N LYS A 668 -16.88 -1.48 22.71
CA LYS A 668 -16.12 -2.63 22.17
C LYS A 668 -15.60 -3.57 23.26
N LEU A 669 -15.14 -3.02 24.39
CA LEU A 669 -14.67 -3.83 25.51
C LEU A 669 -15.81 -4.64 26.16
N LEU A 670 -16.99 -4.03 26.34
CA LEU A 670 -18.16 -4.68 26.91
C LEU A 670 -18.65 -5.85 26.03
N SER A 671 -18.75 -5.64 24.72
CA SER A 671 -19.16 -6.69 23.77
C SER A 671 -18.14 -7.84 23.70
N ALA A 672 -16.84 -7.55 23.67
CA ALA A 672 -15.78 -8.56 23.74
C ALA A 672 -15.75 -9.34 25.06
N THR A 673 -16.27 -8.77 26.15
CA THR A 673 -16.38 -9.45 27.46
C THR A 673 -17.62 -10.33 27.53
N GLN A 674 -18.75 -9.89 26.94
CA GLN A 674 -19.98 -10.69 26.85
C GLN A 674 -19.79 -11.94 25.99
N LEU A 675 -19.12 -11.82 24.85
CA LEU A 675 -18.76 -12.94 23.95
C LEU A 675 -17.81 -14.00 24.56
N ARG A 676 -17.28 -13.77 25.77
CA ARG A 676 -16.47 -14.75 26.53
C ARG A 676 -17.25 -15.42 27.67
N GLN A 677 -18.47 -14.97 27.94
CA GLN A 677 -19.34 -15.50 29.00
C GLN A 677 -20.50 -16.34 28.46
N GLU A 678 -20.76 -16.25 27.16
CA GLU A 678 -21.63 -17.13 26.37
C GLU A 678 -20.83 -18.34 25.81
#